data_AF-M4DF59-F1
#
_entry.id   AF-M4DF59-F1
#
_cell.length_a   1.000
_cell.length_b   1.000
_cell.length_c   1.000
_cell.angle_alpha   90.00
_cell.angle_beta   90.00
_cell.angle_gamma   90.00
#
_symmetry.space_group_name_H-M   'P 1'
#
loop_
_entity.id
_entity.type
_entity.pdbx_description
1 polymer ?
#
loop_
_entity_poly.entity_id
_entity_poly.type
_entity_poly.pdbx_seq_one_letter_code
_entity_poly.pdbx_strand_id
1 'polypeptide(L)'
;MEEPFLIREEQLVPSTRTWHRGQFTVELKKVCRLAAPMATVTSAQYLLPVISVMVAGHNGELQLSGVALATSFTNVSGFSIMYGLAGALETLCGQAYGAKQYEKLGTYTYSAIASNIPICFLISTLWIYMDKLLVSLGQDPDISRVAGSYAFWLIPALFGQAIVIPLTRFLLTQGLVLPLLYCAVTTLMFHISVCWILVFKFGLGSNGAALSISVSFWFYAVILACYVRFSTSCEMTRTFVSDDFVSCVKQFFHYGVPSAAMLCLEWWLFELLILSSGLLPNPKLETSVLSICLTTETLHYVISNGVAAAVSTRVANNLGAGSPQVARVSILAGLCLWLIESVFFSTLLFICRNIIGYAFSNSKEVVDYVADISPLLCLSFILDGFTAVLNGVARGSGWQHIGAWNNVVSYYLVGAPVGLYLAFSHGFNGKGLWCGVVVGSAVQATILAIVTTSMDWKKQVFVKPSKSNAYFKRYQVKFRRRRDGKTDYRARIRLINQDKNKYNTPKYRFVVRFTNKDIVAQIVSASIAGDIVKASAYAHELPQYGLTVGLTNYAAAYCTGLLLARRVLKMLEMDEEYEGNLEATGEDFSVEPTESRRPFRALLDVGLIRTTTGNRVFGALKGALDGGLDIPHSDKRFAGFNKENKQLDAEIHRNYIYGGHVSNYMKMLNEDEPEKFQTHFSQYLKKGVDAETMEELYKKVHAAIRADPNPKKTAKPAPKAHKRYNLKKLTYEERKNKLIERVKALNGAAGGDDDDEDDEE
;
A
#
# COMPACT_ATOMS: atom_id res chain seq x y z
N MET A 1 6.08 8.31 21.65
CA MET A 1 7.49 7.87 21.52
C MET A 1 7.45 6.40 21.12
N GLU A 2 7.94 6.13 19.91
CA GLU A 2 8.60 4.90 19.44
C GLU A 2 7.90 3.54 19.61
N GLU A 3 7.23 3.09 18.55
CA GLU A 3 7.69 2.01 17.63
C GLU A 3 6.48 1.50 16.78
N PRO A 4 6.57 1.47 15.44
CA PRO A 4 5.47 1.00 14.60
C PRO A 4 5.43 -0.53 14.57
N PHE A 5 4.31 -1.08 15.04
CA PHE A 5 3.98 -2.50 14.92
C PHE A 5 4.02 -2.95 13.46
N LEU A 6 5.10 -3.66 13.13
CA LEU A 6 5.21 -4.81 12.22
C LEU A 6 4.03 -4.98 11.26
N ILE A 7 4.32 -4.66 9.99
CA ILE A 7 3.55 -5.05 8.82
C ILE A 7 3.29 -6.56 8.91
N ARG A 8 2.05 -6.96 9.22
CA ARG A 8 1.62 -8.35 9.05
C ARG A 8 1.63 -8.65 7.56
N GLU A 9 2.30 -9.74 7.21
CA GLU A 9 2.26 -10.41 5.92
C GLU A 9 0.80 -10.74 5.53
N GLU A 10 0.06 -9.77 4.98
CA GLU A 10 -1.20 -10.02 4.31
C GLU A 10 -0.97 -10.09 2.80
N GLN A 11 -0.83 -11.34 2.34
CA GLN A 11 -1.08 -11.82 0.99
C GLN A 11 -0.35 -11.07 -0.14
N LEU A 12 0.97 -11.26 -0.18
CA LEU A 12 1.65 -11.43 -1.47
C LEU A 12 0.93 -12.57 -2.20
N VAL A 13 0.22 -12.26 -3.29
CA VAL A 13 -0.19 -13.29 -4.27
C VAL A 13 1.07 -14.10 -4.58
N PRO A 14 1.05 -15.45 -4.50
CA PRO A 14 2.26 -16.23 -4.71
C PRO A 14 2.80 -15.89 -6.10
N SER A 15 3.95 -15.21 -6.15
CA SER A 15 4.66 -15.04 -7.42
C SER A 15 5.14 -16.42 -7.81
N THR A 16 4.45 -17.07 -8.74
CA THR A 16 4.97 -18.26 -9.40
C THR A 16 6.25 -17.84 -10.12
N ARG A 17 7.38 -18.12 -9.48
CA ARG A 17 8.71 -18.01 -10.06
C ARG A 17 8.88 -19.19 -10.99
N THR A 18 9.01 -18.93 -12.29
CA THR A 18 9.98 -19.60 -13.16
C THR A 18 10.31 -18.65 -14.30
N TRP A 19 11.59 -18.40 -14.54
CA TRP A 19 12.06 -17.81 -15.78
C TRP A 19 11.59 -18.74 -16.92
N HIS A 20 10.55 -18.36 -17.65
CA HIS A 20 10.15 -19.12 -18.83
C HIS A 20 11.13 -18.81 -19.96
N ARG A 21 11.68 -19.85 -20.59
CA ARG A 21 12.51 -19.76 -21.79
C ARG A 21 11.74 -18.91 -22.83
N GLY A 22 12.32 -17.79 -23.26
CA GLY A 22 11.68 -16.85 -24.21
C GLY A 22 11.01 -15.60 -23.61
N GLN A 23 10.99 -15.42 -22.27
CA GLN A 23 10.41 -14.23 -21.63
C GLN A 23 11.05 -12.91 -22.10
N PHE A 24 12.37 -12.90 -22.32
CA PHE A 24 13.08 -11.75 -22.89
C PHE A 24 12.56 -11.40 -24.29
N THR A 25 12.42 -12.38 -25.18
CA THR A 25 11.92 -12.17 -26.55
C THR A 25 10.49 -11.62 -26.55
N VAL A 26 9.64 -12.12 -25.66
CA VAL A 26 8.26 -11.61 -25.51
C VAL A 26 8.26 -10.15 -25.06
N GLU A 27 9.09 -9.81 -24.07
CA GLU A 27 9.13 -8.46 -23.54
C GLU A 27 9.79 -7.49 -24.53
N LEU A 28 10.86 -7.90 -25.21
CA LEU A 28 11.47 -7.15 -26.30
C LEU A 28 10.45 -6.82 -27.38
N LYS A 29 9.65 -7.80 -27.83
CA LYS A 29 8.56 -7.56 -28.79
C LYS A 29 7.55 -6.53 -28.29
N LYS A 30 7.20 -6.54 -27.00
CA LYS A 30 6.27 -5.56 -26.41
C LYS A 30 6.88 -4.17 -26.30
N VAL A 31 8.15 -4.06 -25.89
CA VAL A 31 8.88 -2.79 -25.86
C VAL A 31 8.99 -2.23 -27.27
N CYS A 32 9.40 -3.01 -28.28
CA CYS A 32 9.48 -2.57 -29.68
C CYS A 32 8.14 -2.06 -30.22
N ARG A 33 7.04 -2.75 -29.90
CA ARG A 33 5.68 -2.36 -30.32
C ARG A 33 5.25 -1.00 -29.78
N LEU A 34 5.83 -0.55 -28.66
CA LEU A 34 5.59 0.78 -28.12
C LEU A 34 6.64 1.78 -28.64
N ALA A 35 7.91 1.38 -28.67
CA ALA A 35 9.04 2.25 -28.97
C ALA A 35 8.98 2.83 -30.38
N ALA A 36 8.72 2.01 -31.41
CA ALA A 36 8.72 2.48 -32.80
C ALA A 36 7.61 3.52 -33.06
N PRO A 37 6.33 3.27 -32.71
CA PRO A 37 5.29 4.30 -32.85
C PRO A 37 5.58 5.54 -31.99
N MET A 38 6.10 5.37 -30.77
CA MET A 38 6.40 6.50 -29.90
C MET A 38 7.55 7.36 -30.43
N ALA A 39 8.58 6.77 -31.03
CA ALA A 39 9.64 7.51 -31.71
C ALA A 39 9.08 8.35 -32.87
N THR A 40 8.16 7.79 -33.65
CA THR A 40 7.50 8.58 -34.71
C THR A 40 6.59 9.68 -34.15
N VAL A 41 5.89 9.43 -33.04
CA VAL A 41 5.07 10.45 -32.36
C VAL A 41 5.96 11.61 -31.86
N THR A 42 7.08 11.31 -31.22
CA THR A 42 8.01 12.34 -30.72
C THR A 42 8.67 13.10 -31.86
N SER A 43 9.08 12.42 -32.94
CA SER A 43 9.57 13.08 -34.16
C SER A 43 8.53 14.01 -34.76
N ALA A 44 7.28 13.55 -34.91
CA ALA A 44 6.21 14.37 -35.46
C ALA A 44 5.96 15.62 -34.59
N GLN A 45 5.94 15.47 -33.27
CA GLN A 45 5.78 16.60 -32.34
C GLN A 45 6.94 17.59 -32.41
N TYR A 46 8.18 17.10 -32.52
CA TYR A 46 9.36 17.96 -32.65
C TYR A 46 9.41 18.71 -33.99
N LEU A 47 8.89 18.11 -35.07
CA LEU A 47 8.87 18.76 -36.38
C LEU A 47 7.93 19.98 -36.46
N LEU A 48 6.90 20.08 -35.62
CA LEU A 48 6.00 21.25 -35.59
C LEU A 48 6.76 22.57 -35.36
N PRO A 49 7.47 22.75 -34.23
CA PRO A 49 8.23 23.98 -33.99
C PRO A 49 9.35 24.18 -35.02
N VAL A 50 10.01 23.11 -35.49
CA VAL A 50 11.05 23.20 -36.53
C VAL A 50 10.48 23.81 -37.82
N ILE A 51 9.35 23.29 -38.31
CA ILE A 51 8.68 23.80 -39.52
C ILE A 51 8.28 25.26 -39.31
N SER A 52 7.75 25.60 -38.13
CA SER A 52 7.30 26.96 -37.82
C SER A 52 8.45 27.96 -37.80
N VAL A 53 9.59 27.60 -37.21
CA VAL A 53 10.81 28.44 -37.20
C VAL A 53 11.36 28.60 -38.61
N MET A 54 11.43 27.52 -39.39
CA MET A 54 11.88 27.57 -40.79
C MET A 54 11.02 28.53 -41.63
N VAL A 55 9.70 28.43 -41.52
CA VAL A 55 8.77 29.28 -42.27
C VAL A 55 8.83 30.74 -41.78
N ALA A 56 8.96 30.97 -40.47
CA ALA A 56 9.06 32.33 -39.92
C ALA A 56 10.40 33.01 -40.25
N GLY A 57 11.49 32.25 -40.31
CA GLY A 57 12.85 32.73 -40.52
C GLY A 57 13.09 33.34 -41.90
N HIS A 58 12.27 33.00 -42.90
CA HIS A 58 12.38 33.56 -44.26
C HIS A 58 11.93 35.03 -44.36
N ASN A 59 11.41 35.62 -43.29
CA ASN A 59 10.88 36.99 -43.29
C ASN A 59 11.92 38.08 -42.91
N GLY A 60 13.16 37.69 -42.61
CA GLY A 60 14.26 38.62 -42.31
C GLY A 60 15.05 38.25 -41.04
N GLU A 61 16.26 38.81 -40.90
CA GLU A 61 17.16 38.53 -39.77
C GLU A 61 16.58 38.94 -38.41
N LEU A 62 15.85 40.06 -38.37
CA LEU A 62 15.15 40.53 -37.16
C LEU A 62 14.08 39.54 -36.71
N GLN A 63 13.28 39.03 -37.65
CA GLN A 63 12.21 38.07 -37.39
C GLN A 63 12.79 36.73 -36.94
N LEU A 64 13.85 36.24 -37.60
CA LEU A 64 14.53 35.00 -37.22
C LEU A 64 15.07 35.10 -35.78
N SER A 65 15.75 36.18 -35.44
CA SER A 65 16.35 36.39 -34.12
C SER A 65 15.28 36.49 -33.02
N GLY A 66 14.22 37.26 -33.25
CA GLY A 66 13.12 37.39 -32.29
C GLY A 66 12.34 36.09 -32.08
N VAL A 67 12.08 35.32 -33.16
CA VAL A 67 11.39 34.01 -33.07
C VAL A 67 12.24 32.97 -32.37
N ALA A 68 13.54 32.91 -32.67
CA ALA A 68 14.46 31.99 -31.99
C ALA A 68 14.53 32.29 -30.48
N LEU A 69 14.65 33.57 -30.11
CA LEU A 69 14.67 34.01 -28.71
C LEU A 69 13.35 33.68 -27.98
N ALA A 70 12.20 33.92 -28.62
CA ALA A 70 10.91 33.53 -28.07
C ALA A 70 10.79 32.01 -27.89
N THR A 71 11.25 31.23 -28.87
CA THR A 71 11.20 29.77 -28.82
C THR A 71 12.04 29.24 -27.66
N SER A 72 13.27 29.73 -27.51
CA SER A 72 14.16 29.41 -26.38
C SER A 72 13.49 29.76 -25.04
N PHE A 73 13.01 30.99 -24.89
CA PHE A 73 12.39 31.44 -23.63
C PHE A 73 11.13 30.64 -23.28
N THR A 74 10.25 30.38 -24.25
CA THR A 74 9.01 29.60 -24.04
C THR A 74 9.30 28.13 -23.75
N ASN A 75 10.34 27.53 -24.34
CA ASN A 75 10.81 26.20 -24.00
C ASN A 75 11.29 26.12 -22.54
N VAL A 76 12.15 27.05 -22.12
CA VAL A 76 12.69 27.13 -20.76
C VAL A 76 11.59 27.35 -19.72
N SER A 77 10.75 28.34 -19.94
CA SER A 77 9.83 28.84 -18.90
C SER A 77 8.46 28.15 -18.88
N GLY A 78 8.11 27.38 -19.92
CA GLY A 78 6.78 26.78 -20.02
C GLY A 78 6.74 25.37 -20.58
N PHE A 79 7.16 25.16 -21.83
CA PHE A 79 6.96 23.86 -22.49
C PHE A 79 7.73 22.71 -21.81
N SER A 80 8.94 22.95 -21.31
CA SER A 80 9.70 21.98 -20.52
C SER A 80 8.95 21.57 -19.23
N ILE A 81 8.39 22.55 -18.50
CA ILE A 81 7.60 22.30 -17.29
C ILE A 81 6.37 21.44 -17.61
N MET A 82 5.62 21.83 -18.64
CA MET A 82 4.38 21.13 -19.04
C MET A 82 4.65 19.68 -19.48
N TYR A 83 5.71 19.47 -20.29
CA TYR A 83 6.09 18.15 -20.74
C TYR A 83 6.63 17.29 -19.59
N GLY A 84 7.44 17.87 -18.72
CA GLY A 84 8.06 17.16 -17.61
C GLY A 84 7.07 16.78 -16.50
N LEU A 85 6.09 17.63 -16.17
CA LEU A 85 5.02 17.31 -15.19
C LEU A 85 4.26 16.04 -15.57
N ALA A 86 4.08 15.78 -16.86
CA ALA A 86 3.40 14.59 -17.35
C ALA A 86 4.15 13.29 -17.09
N GLY A 87 5.43 13.33 -16.71
CA GLY A 87 6.17 12.17 -16.21
C GLY A 87 5.51 11.51 -15.00
N ALA A 88 4.72 12.26 -14.21
CA ALA A 88 3.90 11.69 -13.14
C ALA A 88 2.88 10.66 -13.64
N LEU A 89 2.28 10.91 -14.82
CA LEU A 89 1.26 10.03 -15.39
C LEU A 89 1.86 8.73 -15.91
N GLU A 90 3.15 8.71 -16.29
CA GLU A 90 3.82 7.46 -16.63
C GLU A 90 3.88 6.51 -15.43
N THR A 91 4.20 7.04 -14.23
CA THR A 91 4.14 6.27 -12.99
C THR A 91 2.71 5.91 -12.62
N LEU A 92 1.85 6.92 -12.46
CA LEU A 92 0.53 6.78 -11.85
C LEU A 92 -0.41 5.97 -12.75
N CYS A 93 -0.54 6.33 -14.02
CA CYS A 93 -1.41 5.61 -14.96
C CYS A 93 -0.82 4.26 -15.35
N GLY A 94 0.51 4.16 -15.53
CA GLY A 94 1.16 2.89 -15.86
C GLY A 94 1.01 1.85 -14.74
N GLN A 95 1.34 2.21 -13.50
CA GLN A 95 1.17 1.29 -12.38
C GLN A 95 -0.31 0.97 -12.12
N ALA A 96 -1.22 1.94 -12.26
CA ALA A 96 -2.65 1.68 -12.16
C ALA A 96 -3.16 0.73 -13.25
N TYR A 97 -2.67 0.85 -14.49
CA TYR A 97 -3.04 -0.04 -15.59
C TYR A 97 -2.55 -1.47 -15.32
N GLY A 98 -1.30 -1.62 -14.88
CA GLY A 98 -0.74 -2.89 -14.41
C GLY A 98 -1.56 -3.55 -13.30
N ALA A 99 -2.01 -2.75 -12.33
CA ALA A 99 -2.85 -3.17 -11.21
C ALA A 99 -4.34 -3.37 -11.57
N LYS A 100 -4.70 -3.18 -12.86
CA LYS A 100 -6.07 -3.21 -13.38
C LYS A 100 -7.03 -2.24 -12.67
N GLN A 101 -6.51 -1.11 -12.18
CA GLN A 101 -7.30 -0.01 -11.61
C GLN A 101 -7.71 0.96 -12.72
N TYR A 102 -8.49 0.48 -13.69
CA TYR A 102 -8.80 1.23 -14.90
C TYR A 102 -9.49 2.58 -14.65
N GLU A 103 -10.36 2.66 -13.64
CA GLU A 103 -11.03 3.92 -13.26
C GLU A 103 -10.07 5.01 -12.75
N LYS A 104 -8.91 4.61 -12.22
CA LYS A 104 -7.90 5.57 -11.79
C LYS A 104 -7.17 6.22 -12.96
N LEU A 105 -7.12 5.60 -14.13
CA LEU A 105 -6.43 6.20 -15.28
C LEU A 105 -7.09 7.51 -15.69
N GLY A 106 -8.40 7.50 -15.95
CA GLY A 106 -9.14 8.71 -16.28
C GLY A 106 -9.09 9.72 -15.14
N THR A 107 -9.22 9.27 -13.88
CA THR A 107 -9.12 10.16 -12.71
C THR A 107 -7.76 10.86 -12.62
N TYR A 108 -6.63 10.16 -12.78
CA TYR A 108 -5.31 10.78 -12.82
C TYR A 108 -5.14 11.73 -14.01
N THR A 109 -5.56 11.31 -15.21
CA THR A 109 -5.43 12.12 -16.42
C THR A 109 -6.24 13.42 -16.31
N TYR A 110 -7.49 13.37 -15.88
CA TYR A 110 -8.31 14.58 -15.72
C TYR A 110 -7.84 15.45 -14.55
N SER A 111 -7.29 14.84 -13.49
CA SER A 111 -6.62 15.59 -12.41
C SER A 111 -5.38 16.33 -12.91
N ALA A 112 -4.59 15.72 -13.79
CA ALA A 112 -3.43 16.37 -14.41
C ALA A 112 -3.85 17.50 -15.34
N ILE A 113 -4.87 17.31 -16.19
CA ILE A 113 -5.43 18.38 -17.04
C ILE A 113 -5.86 19.56 -16.16
N ALA A 114 -6.67 19.30 -15.11
CA ALA A 114 -7.12 20.34 -14.19
C ALA A 114 -5.96 21.04 -13.46
N SER A 115 -4.92 20.28 -13.08
CA SER A 115 -3.72 20.82 -12.41
C SER A 115 -2.87 21.68 -13.34
N ASN A 116 -2.84 21.34 -14.64
CA ASN A 116 -2.07 22.06 -15.64
C ASN A 116 -2.68 23.43 -15.98
N ILE A 117 -4.00 23.61 -15.88
CA ILE A 117 -4.66 24.88 -16.24
C ILE A 117 -4.15 26.08 -15.41
N PRO A 118 -4.10 26.04 -14.06
CA PRO A 118 -3.49 27.11 -13.27
C PRO A 118 -2.02 27.38 -13.63
N ILE A 119 -1.26 26.33 -13.93
CA ILE A 119 0.14 26.45 -14.34
C ILE A 119 0.25 27.19 -15.68
N CYS A 120 -0.63 26.89 -16.63
CA CYS A 120 -0.71 27.62 -17.88
C CYS A 120 -1.00 29.11 -17.67
N PHE A 121 -1.88 29.49 -16.74
CA PHE A 121 -2.14 30.90 -16.44
C PHE A 121 -0.90 31.61 -15.88
N LEU A 122 -0.14 30.96 -15.00
CA LEU A 122 1.11 31.51 -14.45
C LEU A 122 2.16 31.74 -15.56
N ILE A 123 2.38 30.72 -16.39
CA ILE A 123 3.31 30.81 -17.53
C ILE A 123 2.84 31.86 -18.55
N SER A 124 1.55 31.92 -18.85
CA SER A 124 1.00 32.91 -19.80
C SER A 124 1.21 34.34 -19.31
N THR A 125 1.08 34.57 -18.00
CA THR A 125 1.38 35.86 -17.38
C THR A 125 2.83 36.25 -17.63
N LEU A 126 3.77 35.32 -17.46
CA LEU A 126 5.18 35.55 -17.77
C LEU A 126 5.40 35.88 -19.26
N TRP A 127 4.75 35.14 -20.17
CA TRP A 127 4.92 35.32 -21.61
C TRP A 127 4.32 36.64 -22.12
N ILE A 128 3.25 37.15 -21.51
CA ILE A 128 2.67 38.46 -21.83
C ILE A 128 3.68 39.60 -21.58
N TYR A 129 4.53 39.47 -20.56
CA TYR A 129 5.55 40.47 -20.21
C TYR A 129 6.93 40.16 -20.82
N MET A 130 7.02 39.21 -21.75
CA MET A 130 8.30 38.75 -22.29
C MET A 130 9.10 39.87 -22.97
N ASP A 131 8.44 40.76 -23.71
CA ASP A 131 9.12 41.90 -24.35
C ASP A 131 9.82 42.80 -23.33
N LYS A 132 9.13 43.18 -22.25
CA LYS A 132 9.68 44.02 -21.17
C LYS A 132 10.78 43.29 -20.40
N LEU A 133 10.61 42.00 -20.16
CA LEU A 133 11.61 41.17 -19.49
C LEU A 133 12.90 41.08 -20.32
N LEU A 134 12.80 40.81 -21.62
CA LEU A 134 13.96 40.75 -22.50
C LEU A 134 14.68 42.10 -22.58
N VAL A 135 13.95 43.21 -22.69
CA VAL A 135 14.55 44.56 -22.62
C VAL A 135 15.25 44.79 -21.28
N SER A 136 14.66 44.36 -20.15
CA SER A 136 15.29 44.48 -18.83
C SER A 136 16.55 43.62 -18.68
N LEU A 137 16.66 42.54 -19.45
CA LEU A 137 17.85 41.69 -19.56
C LEU A 137 18.86 42.22 -20.59
N GLY A 138 18.64 43.42 -21.13
CA GLY A 138 19.55 44.10 -22.05
C GLY A 138 19.43 43.68 -23.53
N GLN A 139 18.35 43.00 -23.91
CA GLN A 139 18.10 42.68 -25.32
C GLN A 139 17.62 43.91 -26.11
N ASP A 140 17.85 43.88 -27.42
CA ASP A 140 17.37 44.92 -28.34
C ASP A 140 15.83 45.07 -28.25
N PRO A 141 15.29 46.31 -28.17
CA PRO A 141 13.85 46.54 -28.04
C PRO A 141 13.01 45.98 -29.19
N ASP A 142 13.51 45.97 -30.42
CA ASP A 142 12.75 45.47 -31.57
C ASP A 142 12.77 43.94 -31.62
N ILE A 143 13.92 43.30 -31.33
CA ILE A 143 14.00 41.84 -31.13
C ILE A 143 13.05 41.41 -30.02
N SER A 144 13.08 42.13 -28.89
CA SER A 144 12.24 41.85 -27.72
C SER A 144 10.74 41.98 -28.04
N ARG A 145 10.35 42.98 -28.84
CA ARG A 145 8.96 43.16 -29.29
C ARG A 145 8.51 42.02 -30.19
N VAL A 146 9.35 41.58 -31.14
CA VAL A 146 9.05 40.41 -31.98
C VAL A 146 8.91 39.16 -31.12
N ALA A 147 9.83 38.95 -30.18
CA ALA A 147 9.82 37.79 -29.30
C ALA A 147 8.57 37.75 -28.40
N GLY A 148 8.24 38.87 -27.76
CA GLY A 148 7.05 38.99 -26.91
C GLY A 148 5.75 38.80 -27.68
N SER A 149 5.65 39.37 -28.89
CA SER A 149 4.51 39.11 -29.78
C SER A 149 4.41 37.64 -30.14
N TYR A 150 5.49 37.01 -30.57
CA TYR A 150 5.49 35.59 -30.94
C TYR A 150 5.08 34.68 -29.76
N ALA A 151 5.62 34.93 -28.56
CA ALA A 151 5.27 34.19 -27.36
C ALA A 151 3.81 34.39 -26.93
N PHE A 152 3.26 35.60 -27.11
CA PHE A 152 1.84 35.85 -26.88
C PHE A 152 0.95 34.95 -27.77
N TRP A 153 1.29 34.80 -29.04
CA TRP A 153 0.57 33.92 -29.98
C TRP A 153 0.78 32.41 -29.72
N LEU A 154 1.77 32.04 -28.91
CA LEU A 154 1.96 30.66 -28.42
C LEU A 154 1.15 30.32 -27.17
N ILE A 155 0.54 31.30 -26.49
CA ILE A 155 -0.26 31.05 -25.28
C ILE A 155 -1.37 30.01 -25.53
N PRO A 156 -2.16 30.05 -26.62
CA PRO A 156 -3.17 29.01 -26.84
C PRO A 156 -2.58 27.61 -27.02
N ALA A 157 -1.38 27.47 -27.59
CA ALA A 157 -0.67 26.20 -27.70
C ALA A 157 -0.38 25.60 -26.32
N LEU A 158 -0.04 26.43 -25.34
CA LEU A 158 0.21 26.01 -23.95
C LEU A 158 -1.02 25.36 -23.32
N PHE A 159 -2.21 25.95 -23.52
CA PHE A 159 -3.48 25.36 -23.06
C PHE A 159 -3.86 24.11 -23.86
N GLY A 160 -3.58 24.08 -25.17
CA GLY A 160 -3.73 22.87 -25.97
C GLY A 160 -2.87 21.72 -25.43
N GLN A 161 -1.62 21.99 -25.08
CA GLN A 161 -0.70 21.02 -24.48
C GLN A 161 -1.12 20.55 -23.09
N ALA A 162 -1.76 21.42 -22.29
CA ALA A 162 -2.33 21.04 -21.00
C ALA A 162 -3.33 19.87 -21.11
N ILE A 163 -3.95 19.70 -22.27
CA ILE A 163 -4.87 18.60 -22.61
C ILE A 163 -4.12 17.49 -23.36
N VAL A 164 -3.39 17.82 -24.43
CA VAL A 164 -2.71 16.85 -25.30
C VAL A 164 -1.73 16.00 -24.49
N ILE A 165 -0.90 16.61 -23.65
CA ILE A 165 0.16 15.87 -22.96
C ILE A 165 -0.44 14.83 -21.99
N PRO A 166 -1.39 15.14 -21.10
CA PRO A 166 -2.04 14.12 -20.28
C PRO A 166 -2.78 13.03 -21.08
N LEU A 167 -3.45 13.39 -22.18
CA LEU A 167 -4.11 12.40 -23.05
C LEU A 167 -3.10 11.49 -23.76
N THR A 168 -1.92 12.01 -24.12
CA THR A 168 -0.87 11.17 -24.72
C THR A 168 -0.38 10.12 -23.72
N ARG A 169 -0.18 10.49 -22.45
CA ARG A 169 0.20 9.54 -21.39
C ARG A 169 -0.93 8.57 -21.04
N PHE A 170 -2.18 9.01 -21.10
CA PHE A 170 -3.35 8.15 -20.95
C PHE A 170 -3.35 7.01 -21.97
N LEU A 171 -3.18 7.31 -23.26
CA LEU A 171 -3.16 6.27 -24.31
C LEU A 171 -1.88 5.43 -24.26
N LEU A 172 -0.72 6.06 -24.04
CA LEU A 172 0.58 5.39 -23.99
C LEU A 172 0.63 4.33 -22.89
N THR A 173 0.21 4.66 -21.66
CA THR A 173 0.31 3.76 -20.50
C THR A 173 -0.53 2.47 -20.67
N GLN A 174 -1.59 2.54 -21.47
CA GLN A 174 -2.43 1.40 -21.84
C GLN A 174 -1.84 0.55 -23.00
N GLY A 175 -0.84 1.09 -23.71
CA GLY A 175 -0.27 0.53 -24.93
C GLY A 175 -1.04 0.90 -26.20
N LEU A 176 -1.94 1.89 -26.16
CA LEU A 176 -2.71 2.39 -27.30
C LEU A 176 -1.88 3.37 -28.13
N VAL A 177 -0.78 2.90 -28.71
CA VAL A 177 0.19 3.74 -29.43
C VAL A 177 -0.15 4.02 -30.89
N LEU A 178 -0.97 3.18 -31.54
CA LEU A 178 -1.40 3.42 -32.92
C LEU A 178 -2.34 4.64 -33.05
N PRO A 179 -3.34 4.84 -32.17
CA PRO A 179 -4.12 6.08 -32.17
C PRO A 179 -3.25 7.32 -31.95
N LEU A 180 -2.25 7.24 -31.06
CA LEU A 180 -1.29 8.32 -30.84
C LEU A 180 -0.51 8.65 -32.11
N LEU A 181 0.01 7.63 -32.79
CA LEU A 181 0.73 7.75 -34.04
C LEU A 181 -0.13 8.45 -35.11
N TYR A 182 -1.35 7.94 -35.35
CA TYR A 182 -2.24 8.51 -36.36
C TYR A 182 -2.58 9.97 -36.04
N CYS A 183 -2.95 10.28 -34.79
CA CYS A 183 -3.25 11.65 -34.40
C CYS A 183 -2.03 12.59 -34.54
N ALA A 184 -0.83 12.13 -34.18
CA ALA A 184 0.40 12.92 -34.29
C ALA A 184 0.75 13.22 -35.76
N VAL A 185 0.72 12.21 -36.63
CA VAL A 185 1.01 12.38 -38.06
C VAL A 185 -0.05 13.24 -38.75
N THR A 186 -1.34 13.01 -38.45
CA THR A 186 -2.42 13.86 -38.98
C THR A 186 -2.26 15.31 -38.52
N THR A 187 -1.85 15.54 -37.26
CA THR A 187 -1.57 16.88 -36.75
C THR A 187 -0.39 17.53 -37.46
N LEU A 188 0.70 16.79 -37.74
CA LEU A 188 1.84 17.30 -38.50
C LEU A 188 1.43 17.72 -39.92
N MET A 189 0.65 16.88 -40.63
CA MET A 189 0.15 17.21 -41.97
C MET A 189 -0.76 18.44 -41.96
N PHE A 190 -1.66 18.51 -40.97
CA PHE A 190 -2.51 19.68 -40.75
C PHE A 190 -1.67 20.94 -40.46
N HIS A 191 -0.64 20.81 -39.63
CA HIS A 191 0.26 21.91 -39.26
C HIS A 191 0.97 22.50 -40.48
N ILE A 192 1.52 21.67 -41.38
CA ILE A 192 2.17 22.13 -42.60
C ILE A 192 1.21 23.00 -43.42
N SER A 193 -0.04 22.54 -43.61
CA SER A 193 -1.05 23.30 -44.37
C SER A 193 -1.45 24.61 -43.68
N VAL A 194 -1.73 24.56 -42.38
CA VAL A 194 -2.16 25.75 -41.62
C VAL A 194 -1.03 26.77 -41.50
N CYS A 195 0.20 26.32 -41.27
CA CYS A 195 1.37 27.19 -41.20
C CYS A 195 1.57 27.92 -42.54
N TRP A 196 1.47 27.22 -43.67
CA TRP A 196 1.58 27.84 -44.98
C TRP A 196 0.47 28.86 -45.24
N ILE A 197 -0.80 28.54 -44.91
CA ILE A 197 -1.94 29.45 -45.10
C ILE A 197 -1.78 30.71 -44.22
N LEU A 198 -1.52 30.55 -42.92
CA LEU A 198 -1.46 31.67 -41.99
C LEU A 198 -0.28 32.61 -42.30
N VAL A 199 0.87 32.05 -42.67
CA VAL A 199 2.07 32.86 -42.97
C VAL A 199 1.97 33.50 -44.36
N PHE A 200 1.73 32.72 -45.41
CA PHE A 200 1.85 33.21 -46.78
C PHE A 200 0.54 33.71 -47.40
N LYS A 201 -0.63 33.16 -47.02
CA LYS A 201 -1.92 33.59 -47.59
C LYS A 201 -2.59 34.69 -46.79
N PHE A 202 -2.57 34.60 -45.46
CA PHE A 202 -3.11 35.65 -44.59
C PHE A 202 -2.09 36.72 -44.23
N GLY A 203 -0.81 36.53 -44.58
CA GLY A 203 0.23 37.54 -44.38
C GLY A 203 0.54 37.83 -42.91
N LEU A 204 0.30 36.89 -42.00
CA LEU A 204 0.51 37.10 -40.55
C LEU A 204 1.99 37.01 -40.12
N GLY A 205 2.91 36.77 -41.06
CA GLY A 205 4.35 36.74 -40.80
C GLY A 205 4.76 35.72 -39.72
N SER A 206 5.71 36.09 -38.86
CA SER A 206 6.18 35.23 -37.76
C SER A 206 5.07 34.88 -36.75
N ASN A 207 4.18 35.82 -36.44
CA ASN A 207 3.02 35.55 -35.59
C ASN A 207 2.08 34.50 -36.20
N GLY A 208 1.98 34.44 -37.54
CA GLY A 208 1.26 33.38 -38.26
C GLY A 208 1.83 31.99 -37.99
N ALA A 209 3.16 31.87 -37.85
CA ALA A 209 3.82 30.62 -37.49
C ALA A 209 3.57 30.23 -36.01
N ALA A 210 3.58 31.18 -35.07
CA ALA A 210 3.18 30.90 -33.69
C ALA A 210 1.71 30.46 -33.59
N LEU A 211 0.81 31.17 -34.29
CA LEU A 211 -0.61 30.84 -34.31
C LEU A 211 -0.88 29.48 -34.96
N SER A 212 -0.09 29.06 -35.96
CA SER A 212 -0.25 27.74 -36.58
C SER A 212 0.08 26.60 -35.61
N ILE A 213 1.07 26.77 -34.74
CA ILE A 213 1.38 25.86 -33.63
C ILE A 213 0.17 25.77 -32.68
N SER A 214 -0.36 26.92 -32.26
CA SER A 214 -1.55 27.03 -31.41
C SER A 214 -2.76 26.29 -31.99
N VAL A 215 -3.10 26.54 -33.25
CA VAL A 215 -4.22 25.89 -33.95
C VAL A 215 -3.98 24.38 -34.08
N SER A 216 -2.74 23.97 -34.34
CA SER A 216 -2.37 22.56 -34.50
C SER A 216 -2.46 21.79 -33.18
N PHE A 217 -2.04 22.36 -32.05
CA PHE A 217 -2.19 21.72 -30.74
C PHE A 217 -3.66 21.61 -30.29
N TRP A 218 -4.50 22.59 -30.61
CA TRP A 218 -5.94 22.49 -30.35
C TRP A 218 -6.63 21.45 -31.25
N PHE A 219 -6.26 21.40 -32.53
CA PHE A 219 -6.69 20.32 -33.41
C PHE A 219 -6.29 18.96 -32.85
N TYR A 220 -5.03 18.82 -32.39
CA TYR A 220 -4.52 17.60 -31.77
C TYR A 220 -5.30 17.24 -30.49
N ALA A 221 -5.61 18.24 -29.65
CA ALA A 221 -6.40 18.07 -28.44
C ALA A 221 -7.80 17.52 -28.77
N VAL A 222 -8.46 18.09 -29.79
CA VAL A 222 -9.80 17.67 -30.22
C VAL A 222 -9.78 16.23 -30.76
N ILE A 223 -8.87 15.88 -31.66
CA ILE A 223 -8.85 14.52 -32.24
C ILE A 223 -8.51 13.45 -31.18
N LEU A 224 -7.60 13.75 -30.24
CA LEU A 224 -7.31 12.86 -29.12
C LEU A 224 -8.51 12.73 -28.16
N ALA A 225 -9.13 13.85 -27.81
CA ALA A 225 -10.31 13.86 -26.95
C ALA A 225 -11.47 13.09 -27.59
N CYS A 226 -11.71 13.25 -28.89
CA CYS A 226 -12.68 12.47 -29.65
C CYS A 226 -12.36 10.97 -29.60
N TYR A 227 -11.11 10.57 -29.84
CA TYR A 227 -10.73 9.16 -29.75
C TYR A 227 -11.00 8.59 -28.34
N VAL A 228 -10.56 9.29 -27.28
CA VAL A 228 -10.77 8.88 -25.89
C VAL A 228 -12.26 8.85 -25.52
N ARG A 229 -13.06 9.78 -26.05
CA ARG A 229 -14.49 9.92 -25.76
C ARG A 229 -15.36 8.92 -26.51
N PHE A 230 -14.97 8.45 -27.70
CA PHE A 230 -15.83 7.60 -28.54
C PHE A 230 -15.30 6.19 -28.78
N SER A 231 -14.00 5.93 -28.62
CA SER A 231 -13.41 4.60 -28.80
C SER A 231 -13.85 3.62 -27.72
N THR A 232 -14.20 2.39 -28.13
CA THR A 232 -14.43 1.26 -27.21
C THR A 232 -13.16 0.85 -26.47
N SER A 233 -11.98 1.10 -27.03
CA SER A 233 -10.69 0.79 -26.38
C SER A 233 -10.45 1.58 -25.09
N CYS A 234 -11.11 2.74 -24.93
CA CYS A 234 -10.96 3.61 -23.75
C CYS A 234 -12.17 3.53 -22.81
N GLU A 235 -13.14 2.65 -23.05
CA GLU A 235 -14.42 2.64 -22.34
C GLU A 235 -14.27 2.44 -20.83
N MET A 236 -13.40 1.51 -20.43
CA MET A 236 -13.14 1.18 -19.02
C MET A 236 -12.21 2.18 -18.32
N THR A 237 -11.44 2.96 -19.08
CA THR A 237 -10.37 3.81 -18.55
C THR A 237 -10.72 5.30 -18.56
N ARG A 238 -11.67 5.74 -19.38
CA ARG A 238 -12.13 7.15 -19.48
C ARG A 238 -13.01 7.61 -18.31
N THR A 239 -13.21 6.80 -17.28
CA THR A 239 -14.07 7.14 -16.14
C THR A 239 -13.38 8.11 -15.17
N PHE A 240 -14.19 8.88 -14.44
CA PHE A 240 -13.72 9.85 -13.44
C PHE A 240 -14.43 9.61 -12.11
N VAL A 241 -13.66 9.53 -11.02
CA VAL A 241 -14.19 9.39 -9.66
C VAL A 241 -13.91 10.69 -8.89
N SER A 242 -14.97 11.44 -8.58
CA SER A 242 -14.87 12.74 -7.92
C SER A 242 -14.15 12.69 -6.56
N ASP A 243 -14.42 11.65 -5.77
CA ASP A 243 -13.89 11.50 -4.41
C ASP A 243 -12.37 11.34 -4.40
N ASP A 244 -11.79 10.83 -5.49
CA ASP A 244 -10.35 10.58 -5.61
C ASP A 244 -9.60 11.80 -6.18
N PHE A 245 -10.29 12.80 -6.76
CA PHE A 245 -9.70 13.94 -7.48
C PHE A 245 -8.61 14.67 -6.68
N VAL A 246 -8.92 15.12 -5.46
CA VAL A 246 -7.95 15.87 -4.62
C VAL A 246 -6.73 15.01 -4.29
N SER A 247 -6.92 13.70 -4.09
CA SER A 247 -5.82 12.77 -3.84
C SER A 247 -4.94 12.58 -5.08
N CYS A 248 -5.56 12.51 -6.26
CA CYS A 248 -4.90 12.38 -7.55
C CYS A 248 -4.11 13.64 -7.92
N VAL A 249 -4.64 14.84 -7.66
CA VAL A 249 -3.91 16.12 -7.80
C VAL A 249 -2.66 16.14 -6.92
N LYS A 250 -2.79 15.75 -5.65
CA LYS A 250 -1.64 15.66 -4.73
C LYS A 250 -0.57 14.70 -5.23
N GLN A 251 -0.96 13.53 -5.72
CA GLN A 251 -0.04 12.54 -6.28
C GLN A 251 0.60 13.01 -7.60
N PHE A 252 -0.17 13.69 -8.45
CA PHE A 252 0.32 14.29 -9.69
C PHE A 252 1.47 15.25 -9.40
N PHE A 253 1.32 16.19 -8.45
CA PHE A 253 2.42 17.09 -8.09
C PHE A 253 3.59 16.38 -7.39
N HIS A 254 3.31 15.37 -6.56
CA HIS A 254 4.37 14.62 -5.87
C HIS A 254 5.37 13.96 -6.83
N TYR A 255 4.89 13.33 -7.90
CA TYR A 255 5.77 12.75 -8.93
C TYR A 255 6.09 13.73 -10.06
N GLY A 256 5.21 14.71 -10.29
CA GLY A 256 5.28 15.66 -11.40
C GLY A 256 6.36 16.69 -11.19
N VAL A 257 6.49 17.27 -9.99
CA VAL A 257 7.52 18.29 -9.71
C VAL A 257 8.93 17.72 -9.92
N PRO A 258 9.28 16.55 -9.38
CA PRO A 258 10.57 15.92 -9.70
C PRO A 258 10.74 15.58 -11.18
N SER A 259 9.70 15.06 -11.85
CA SER A 259 9.75 14.76 -13.28
C SER A 259 9.96 16.01 -14.14
N ALA A 260 9.34 17.13 -13.76
CA ALA A 260 9.53 18.43 -14.38
C ALA A 260 10.95 18.94 -14.16
N ALA A 261 11.46 18.87 -12.93
CA ALA A 261 12.83 19.25 -12.62
C ALA A 261 13.87 18.45 -13.43
N MET A 262 13.69 17.13 -13.57
CA MET A 262 14.55 16.31 -14.43
C MET A 262 14.66 16.88 -15.84
N LEU A 263 13.53 17.12 -16.51
CA LEU A 263 13.51 17.60 -17.89
C LEU A 263 13.99 19.06 -18.01
N CYS A 264 13.53 19.93 -17.11
CA CYS A 264 13.87 21.35 -17.11
C CYS A 264 15.37 21.54 -16.95
N LEU A 265 16.01 20.85 -16.01
CA LEU A 265 17.45 20.96 -15.77
C LEU A 265 18.30 20.52 -16.96
N GLU A 266 17.82 19.56 -17.76
CA GLU A 266 18.49 19.19 -19.02
C GLU A 266 18.32 20.29 -20.07
N TRP A 267 17.08 20.74 -20.30
CA TRP A 267 16.79 21.74 -21.35
C TRP A 267 17.43 23.09 -21.05
N TRP A 268 17.40 23.52 -19.79
CA TRP A 268 17.99 24.78 -19.35
C TRP A 268 19.50 24.76 -19.50
N LEU A 269 20.16 23.61 -19.31
CA LEU A 269 21.59 23.48 -19.54
C LEU A 269 21.94 23.73 -21.02
N PHE A 270 21.19 23.19 -21.96
CA PHE A 270 21.43 23.41 -23.38
C PHE A 270 21.33 24.88 -23.77
N GLU A 271 20.38 25.61 -23.18
CA GLU A 271 20.23 27.05 -23.39
C GLU A 271 21.40 27.83 -22.76
N LEU A 272 21.84 27.45 -21.56
CA LEU A 272 23.03 28.03 -20.93
C LEU A 272 24.32 27.75 -21.73
N LEU A 273 24.40 26.60 -22.37
CA LEU A 273 25.54 26.22 -23.23
C LEU A 273 25.61 27.11 -24.48
N ILE A 274 24.48 27.33 -25.17
CA ILE A 274 24.40 28.26 -26.31
C ILE A 274 24.67 29.70 -25.88
N LEU A 275 24.17 30.12 -24.71
CA LEU A 275 24.48 31.45 -24.19
C LEU A 275 25.97 31.60 -23.91
N SER A 276 26.60 30.57 -23.33
CA SER A 276 28.03 30.56 -23.03
C SER A 276 28.89 30.61 -24.29
N SER A 277 28.46 30.00 -25.40
CA SER A 277 29.22 30.07 -26.65
C SER A 277 29.27 31.46 -27.26
N GLY A 278 28.27 32.30 -26.98
CA GLY A 278 28.26 33.71 -27.37
C GLY A 278 29.33 34.56 -26.66
N LEU A 279 29.94 34.05 -25.59
CA LEU A 279 31.00 34.71 -24.84
C LEU A 279 32.41 34.26 -25.24
N LEU A 280 32.51 33.26 -26.12
CA LEU A 280 33.79 32.71 -26.58
C LEU A 280 34.42 33.58 -27.68
N PRO A 281 35.74 33.45 -27.93
CA PRO A 281 36.36 34.02 -29.12
C PRO A 281 35.69 33.50 -30.39
N ASN A 282 35.46 34.39 -31.37
CA ASN A 282 34.66 34.10 -32.59
C ASN A 282 33.25 33.53 -32.28
N PRO A 283 32.40 34.31 -31.58
CA PRO A 283 31.12 33.79 -31.06
C PRO A 283 30.14 33.38 -32.17
N LYS A 284 30.27 33.94 -33.39
CA LYS A 284 29.47 33.53 -34.55
C LYS A 284 29.77 32.09 -34.96
N LEU A 285 31.05 31.72 -35.02
CA LEU A 285 31.48 30.37 -35.38
C LEU A 285 31.07 29.37 -34.27
N GLU A 286 31.46 29.64 -33.03
CA GLU A 286 31.24 28.73 -31.90
C GLU A 286 29.75 28.46 -31.66
N THR A 287 28.92 29.51 -31.70
CA THR A 287 27.47 29.39 -31.53
C THR A 287 26.81 28.65 -32.68
N SER A 288 27.26 28.86 -33.92
CA SER A 288 26.74 28.13 -35.09
C SER A 288 27.06 26.64 -34.99
N VAL A 289 28.30 26.29 -34.66
CA VAL A 289 28.75 24.90 -34.53
C VAL A 289 28.00 24.21 -33.39
N LEU A 290 27.87 24.84 -32.21
CA LEU A 290 27.14 24.25 -31.08
C LEU A 290 25.64 24.12 -31.33
N SER A 291 25.03 25.06 -32.06
CA SER A 291 23.63 24.95 -32.49
C SER A 291 23.42 23.74 -33.41
N ILE A 292 24.35 23.49 -34.35
CA ILE A 292 24.32 22.28 -35.20
C ILE A 292 24.47 21.02 -34.35
N CYS A 293 25.39 21.03 -33.36
CA CYS A 293 25.60 19.92 -32.44
C CYS A 293 24.31 19.60 -31.64
N LEU A 294 23.69 20.59 -31.00
CA LEU A 294 22.44 20.42 -30.25
C LEU A 294 21.27 19.98 -31.14
N THR A 295 21.19 20.50 -32.37
CA THR A 295 20.16 20.08 -33.32
C THR A 295 20.33 18.61 -33.68
N THR A 296 21.58 18.19 -33.91
CA THR A 296 21.94 16.80 -34.24
C THR A 296 21.69 15.86 -33.05
N GLU A 297 22.03 16.29 -31.83
CA GLU A 297 21.71 15.60 -30.57
C GLU A 297 20.20 15.44 -30.38
N THR A 298 19.42 16.52 -30.56
CA THR A 298 17.96 16.47 -30.39
C THR A 298 17.30 15.54 -31.41
N LEU A 299 17.78 15.53 -32.66
CA LEU A 299 17.29 14.62 -33.71
C LEU A 299 17.54 13.13 -33.37
N HIS A 300 18.64 12.82 -32.70
CA HIS A 300 18.85 11.49 -32.13
C HIS A 300 17.95 11.24 -30.92
N TYR A 301 17.90 12.21 -29.99
CA TYR A 301 17.18 12.08 -28.73
C TYR A 301 15.68 11.82 -28.90
N VAL A 302 15.02 12.33 -29.95
CA VAL A 302 13.59 12.02 -30.18
C VAL A 302 13.33 10.51 -30.35
N ILE A 303 14.29 9.76 -30.88
CA ILE A 303 14.23 8.29 -31.03
C ILE A 303 14.46 7.63 -29.68
N SER A 304 15.51 8.04 -28.96
CA SER A 304 15.84 7.58 -27.61
C SER A 304 14.69 7.81 -26.63
N ASN A 305 13.99 8.95 -26.72
CA ASN A 305 12.82 9.26 -25.91
C ASN A 305 11.63 8.33 -26.25
N GLY A 306 11.49 7.89 -27.50
CA GLY A 306 10.53 6.86 -27.89
C GLY A 306 10.79 5.52 -27.20
N VAL A 307 12.05 5.10 -27.12
CA VAL A 307 12.47 3.91 -26.35
C VAL A 307 12.24 4.11 -24.86
N ALA A 308 12.61 5.27 -24.31
CA ALA A 308 12.41 5.62 -22.90
C ALA A 308 10.93 5.57 -22.50
N ALA A 309 10.03 6.10 -23.33
CA ALA A 309 8.59 6.06 -23.11
C ALA A 309 8.03 4.63 -23.08
N ALA A 310 8.53 3.77 -23.98
CA ALA A 310 8.19 2.35 -24.01
C ALA A 310 8.68 1.61 -22.75
N VAL A 311 9.93 1.84 -22.34
CA VAL A 311 10.51 1.25 -21.13
C VAL A 311 9.75 1.69 -19.88
N SER A 312 9.51 3.00 -19.74
CA SER A 312 8.72 3.57 -18.64
C SER A 312 7.35 2.91 -18.52
N THR A 313 6.64 2.79 -19.64
CA THR A 313 5.32 2.13 -19.71
C THR A 313 5.38 0.67 -19.28
N ARG A 314 6.35 -0.11 -19.82
CA ARG A 314 6.46 -1.55 -19.50
C ARG A 314 6.88 -1.78 -18.06
N VAL A 315 7.84 -1.01 -17.55
CA VAL A 315 8.26 -1.06 -16.14
C VAL A 315 7.10 -0.72 -15.22
N ALA A 316 6.40 0.40 -15.45
CA ALA A 316 5.26 0.81 -14.65
C ALA A 316 4.14 -0.26 -14.65
N ASN A 317 3.77 -0.76 -15.84
CA ASN A 317 2.73 -1.78 -15.97
C ASN A 317 3.11 -3.08 -15.24
N ASN A 318 4.37 -3.52 -15.35
CA ASN A 318 4.81 -4.75 -14.70
C ASN A 318 4.96 -4.60 -13.17
N LEU A 319 5.38 -3.42 -12.68
CA LEU A 319 5.38 -3.10 -11.24
C LEU A 319 3.96 -3.01 -10.68
N GLY A 320 3.04 -2.39 -11.42
CA GLY A 320 1.61 -2.35 -11.15
C GLY A 320 0.98 -3.74 -11.04
N ALA A 321 1.41 -4.65 -11.94
CA ALA A 321 0.95 -6.03 -12.00
C ALA A 321 1.59 -6.97 -10.96
N GLY A 322 2.42 -6.45 -10.03
CA GLY A 322 3.07 -7.29 -9.02
C GLY A 322 4.22 -8.15 -9.56
N SER A 323 4.77 -7.80 -10.72
CA SER A 323 5.72 -8.63 -11.47
C SER A 323 7.09 -7.97 -11.62
N PRO A 324 7.87 -7.82 -10.53
CA PRO A 324 9.16 -7.11 -10.54
C PRO A 324 10.22 -7.76 -11.44
N GLN A 325 10.10 -9.08 -11.66
CA GLN A 325 11.01 -9.82 -12.53
C GLN A 325 10.79 -9.47 -14.00
N VAL A 326 9.52 -9.31 -14.42
CA VAL A 326 9.20 -8.87 -15.78
C VAL A 326 9.61 -7.39 -15.97
N ALA A 327 9.48 -6.57 -14.93
CA ALA A 327 9.96 -5.18 -14.95
C ALA A 327 11.48 -5.13 -15.23
N ARG A 328 12.29 -5.95 -14.56
CA ARG A 328 13.74 -6.08 -14.85
C ARG A 328 14.02 -6.50 -16.29
N VAL A 329 13.26 -7.48 -16.81
CA VAL A 329 13.40 -7.91 -18.21
C VAL A 329 13.01 -6.79 -19.19
N SER A 330 12.06 -5.92 -18.83
CA SER A 330 11.68 -4.75 -19.63
C SER A 330 12.82 -3.75 -19.77
N ILE A 331 13.59 -3.56 -18.69
CA ILE A 331 14.77 -2.70 -18.68
C ILE A 331 15.84 -3.29 -19.59
N LEU A 332 16.13 -4.58 -19.48
CA LEU A 332 17.09 -5.25 -20.36
C LEU A 332 16.69 -5.15 -21.83
N ALA A 333 15.41 -5.33 -22.15
CA ALA A 333 14.89 -5.12 -23.51
C ALA A 333 15.09 -3.68 -24.00
N GLY A 334 14.84 -2.69 -23.13
CA GLY A 334 15.12 -1.29 -23.41
C GLY A 334 16.60 -1.01 -23.68
N LEU A 335 17.49 -1.56 -22.86
CA LEU A 335 18.94 -1.43 -23.03
C LEU A 335 19.42 -2.11 -24.32
N CYS A 336 18.82 -3.21 -24.75
CA CYS A 336 19.12 -3.80 -26.06
C CYS A 336 18.71 -2.89 -27.21
N LEU A 337 17.56 -2.21 -27.12
CA LEU A 337 17.15 -1.24 -28.13
C LEU A 337 18.07 -0.02 -28.17
N TRP A 338 18.42 0.52 -26.99
CA TRP A 338 19.43 1.57 -26.85
C TRP A 338 20.74 1.18 -27.54
N LEU A 339 21.30 0.01 -27.24
CA LEU A 339 22.56 -0.41 -27.83
C LEU A 339 22.48 -0.46 -29.37
N ILE A 340 21.39 -0.99 -29.93
CA ILE A 340 21.19 -1.07 -31.38
C ILE A 340 21.09 0.33 -31.99
N GLU A 341 20.24 1.20 -31.44
CA GLU A 341 20.02 2.53 -32.01
C GLU A 341 21.25 3.42 -31.85
N SER A 342 21.90 3.41 -30.68
CA SER A 342 23.08 4.23 -30.40
C SER A 342 24.26 3.84 -31.29
N VAL A 343 24.48 2.53 -31.51
CA VAL A 343 25.52 2.06 -32.44
C VAL A 343 25.19 2.48 -33.87
N PHE A 344 23.93 2.34 -34.30
CA PHE A 344 23.50 2.73 -35.64
C PHE A 344 23.72 4.22 -35.91
N PHE A 345 23.19 5.10 -35.06
CA PHE A 345 23.29 6.54 -35.26
C PHE A 345 24.71 7.09 -35.06
N SER A 346 25.46 6.55 -34.10
CA SER A 346 26.87 6.94 -33.91
C SER A 346 27.72 6.54 -35.11
N THR A 347 27.53 5.33 -35.64
CA THR A 347 28.26 4.86 -36.84
C THR A 347 27.88 5.69 -38.06
N LEU A 348 26.59 5.97 -38.25
CA LEU A 348 26.10 6.79 -39.36
C LEU A 348 26.69 8.20 -39.31
N LEU A 349 26.65 8.86 -38.14
CA LEU A 349 27.24 10.19 -37.96
C LEU A 349 28.76 10.15 -38.22
N PHE A 350 29.46 9.17 -37.69
CA PHE A 350 30.92 9.07 -37.82
C PHE A 350 31.37 8.86 -39.28
N ILE A 351 30.63 8.06 -40.06
CA ILE A 351 30.88 7.86 -41.50
C ILE A 351 30.63 9.16 -42.26
N CYS A 352 29.53 9.85 -41.95
CA CYS A 352 29.14 11.08 -42.63
C CYS A 352 29.78 12.36 -42.06
N ARG A 353 30.69 12.28 -41.07
CA ARG A 353 31.18 13.43 -40.29
C ARG A 353 31.75 14.58 -41.12
N ASN A 354 32.42 14.27 -42.24
CA ASN A 354 33.03 15.27 -43.12
C ASN A 354 32.02 15.89 -44.12
N ILE A 355 30.79 15.38 -44.16
CA ILE A 355 29.75 15.77 -45.13
C ILE A 355 28.56 16.40 -44.39
N ILE A 356 28.21 15.91 -43.20
CA ILE A 356 26.99 16.29 -42.49
C ILE A 356 26.93 17.79 -42.18
N GLY A 357 28.07 18.45 -41.95
CA GLY A 357 28.12 19.90 -41.74
C GLY A 357 27.56 20.70 -42.91
N TYR A 358 27.69 20.20 -44.15
CA TYR A 358 27.15 20.87 -45.35
C TYR A 358 25.62 20.88 -45.41
N ALA A 359 24.95 20.03 -44.63
CA ALA A 359 23.49 20.09 -44.51
C ALA A 359 23.02 21.36 -43.75
N PHE A 360 23.92 22.00 -42.99
CA PHE A 360 23.61 23.15 -42.14
C PHE A 360 24.30 24.44 -42.58
N SER A 361 25.52 24.36 -43.13
CA SER A 361 26.30 25.55 -43.52
C SER A 361 27.16 25.31 -44.75
N ASN A 362 27.32 26.35 -45.57
CA ASN A 362 28.25 26.37 -46.69
C ASN A 362 29.67 26.82 -46.29
N SER A 363 29.87 27.28 -45.05
CA SER A 363 31.19 27.71 -44.57
C SER A 363 32.06 26.49 -44.26
N LYS A 364 33.19 26.37 -44.96
CA LYS A 364 34.14 25.25 -44.78
C LYS A 364 34.66 25.16 -43.34
N GLU A 365 34.86 26.30 -42.69
CA GLU A 365 35.31 26.38 -41.29
C GLU A 365 34.28 25.74 -40.33
N VAL A 366 32.99 26.01 -40.53
CA VAL A 366 31.90 25.39 -39.73
C VAL A 366 31.86 23.88 -39.97
N VAL A 367 31.94 23.46 -41.24
CA VAL A 367 31.88 22.03 -41.60
C VAL A 367 33.05 21.25 -41.01
N ASP A 368 34.26 21.78 -41.09
CA ASP A 368 35.46 21.12 -40.55
C ASP A 368 35.41 21.04 -39.02
N TYR A 369 34.89 22.06 -38.36
CA TYR A 369 34.75 22.05 -36.91
C TYR A 369 33.67 21.05 -36.44
N VAL A 370 32.52 20.98 -37.13
CA VAL A 370 31.51 19.94 -36.86
C VAL A 370 32.10 18.54 -37.10
N ALA A 371 32.92 18.35 -38.14
CA ALA A 371 33.59 17.08 -38.40
C ALA A 371 34.57 16.67 -37.27
N ASP A 372 35.30 17.65 -36.69
CA ASP A 372 36.19 17.43 -35.55
C ASP A 372 35.45 17.16 -34.23
N ILE A 373 34.29 17.78 -33.99
CA ILE A 373 33.45 17.53 -32.80
C ILE A 373 32.64 16.24 -32.93
N SER A 374 32.38 15.75 -34.15
CA SER A 374 31.54 14.56 -34.40
C SER A 374 31.84 13.33 -33.53
N PRO A 375 33.10 12.96 -33.20
CA PRO A 375 33.36 11.86 -32.26
C PRO A 375 32.80 12.09 -30.85
N LEU A 376 32.81 13.33 -30.35
CA LEU A 376 32.19 13.69 -29.07
C LEU A 376 30.66 13.62 -29.15
N LEU A 377 30.08 14.00 -30.29
CA LEU A 377 28.64 13.83 -30.55
C LEU A 377 28.24 12.35 -30.57
N CYS A 378 29.03 11.47 -31.20
CA CYS A 378 28.80 10.03 -31.14
C CYS A 378 28.80 9.51 -29.69
N LEU A 379 29.71 10.01 -28.85
CA LEU A 379 29.71 9.66 -27.43
C LEU A 379 28.48 10.19 -26.69
N SER A 380 28.01 11.38 -27.06
CA SER A 380 26.77 11.97 -26.53
C SER A 380 25.58 11.09 -26.87
N PHE A 381 25.42 10.67 -28.14
CA PHE A 381 24.35 9.75 -28.56
C PHE A 381 24.28 8.48 -27.70
N ILE A 382 25.43 7.86 -27.44
CA ILE A 382 25.50 6.65 -26.62
C ILE A 382 25.07 6.94 -25.18
N LEU A 383 25.58 8.01 -24.58
CA LEU A 383 25.29 8.37 -23.19
C LEU A 383 23.84 8.82 -23.01
N ASP A 384 23.33 9.68 -23.89
CA ASP A 384 21.99 10.25 -23.80
C ASP A 384 20.92 9.19 -24.13
N GLY A 385 21.20 8.27 -25.05
CA GLY A 385 20.37 7.09 -25.27
C GLY A 385 20.26 6.22 -24.01
N PHE A 386 21.39 6.01 -23.32
CA PHE A 386 21.44 5.23 -22.09
C PHE A 386 20.70 5.91 -20.94
N THR A 387 20.96 7.20 -20.71
CA THR A 387 20.32 7.98 -19.65
C THR A 387 18.84 8.18 -19.96
N ALA A 388 18.43 8.36 -21.21
CA ALA A 388 17.02 8.40 -21.60
C ALA A 388 16.28 7.12 -21.17
N VAL A 389 16.84 5.94 -21.46
CA VAL A 389 16.26 4.66 -21.04
C VAL A 389 16.16 4.58 -19.51
N LEU A 390 17.22 4.90 -18.77
CA LEU A 390 17.22 4.81 -17.30
C LEU A 390 16.33 5.88 -16.64
N ASN A 391 16.23 7.08 -17.21
CA ASN A 391 15.26 8.09 -16.80
C ASN A 391 13.83 7.59 -17.07
N GLY A 392 13.61 6.86 -18.17
CA GLY A 392 12.37 6.11 -18.41
C GLY A 392 12.09 5.09 -17.31
N VAL A 393 13.11 4.35 -16.83
CA VAL A 393 12.97 3.45 -15.68
C VAL A 393 12.58 4.21 -14.41
N ALA A 394 13.20 5.36 -14.15
CA ALA A 394 12.89 6.21 -13.00
C ALA A 394 11.43 6.69 -13.01
N ARG A 395 10.94 7.15 -14.16
CA ARG A 395 9.54 7.54 -14.36
C ARG A 395 8.59 6.36 -14.24
N GLY A 396 8.91 5.19 -14.81
CA GLY A 396 8.04 4.02 -14.69
C GLY A 396 7.95 3.46 -13.27
N SER A 397 9.02 3.60 -12.50
CA SER A 397 9.11 3.06 -11.14
C SER A 397 8.65 4.04 -10.05
N GLY A 398 8.78 5.36 -10.27
CA GLY A 398 8.36 6.38 -9.32
C GLY A 398 9.48 7.01 -8.47
N TRP A 399 10.73 6.94 -8.92
CA TRP A 399 11.89 7.53 -8.22
C TRP A 399 12.50 8.73 -8.96
N GLN A 400 11.65 9.53 -9.61
CA GLN A 400 12.06 10.72 -10.39
C GLN A 400 12.82 11.77 -9.56
N HIS A 401 12.61 11.82 -8.24
CA HIS A 401 13.36 12.70 -7.34
C HIS A 401 14.85 12.39 -7.32
N ILE A 402 15.25 11.12 -7.42
CA ILE A 402 16.68 10.75 -7.53
C ILE A 402 17.23 11.24 -8.87
N GLY A 403 16.46 11.08 -9.95
CA GLY A 403 16.83 11.60 -11.27
C GLY A 403 17.01 13.13 -11.28
N ALA A 404 16.10 13.87 -10.63
CA ALA A 404 16.19 15.33 -10.56
C ALA A 404 17.45 15.80 -9.85
N TRP A 405 17.76 15.22 -8.68
CA TRP A 405 19.00 15.52 -7.96
C TRP A 405 20.25 15.08 -8.73
N ASN A 406 20.17 13.96 -9.42
CA ASN A 406 21.25 13.51 -10.29
C ASN A 406 21.54 14.52 -11.41
N ASN A 407 20.52 15.13 -12.00
CA ASN A 407 20.70 16.16 -13.04
C ASN A 407 21.42 17.40 -12.49
N VAL A 408 21.09 17.83 -11.28
CA VAL A 408 21.82 18.92 -10.60
C VAL A 408 23.29 18.56 -10.42
N VAL A 409 23.58 17.38 -9.85
CA VAL A 409 24.96 16.94 -9.61
C VAL A 409 25.74 16.81 -10.91
N SER A 410 25.18 16.08 -11.86
CA SER A 410 25.86 15.69 -13.10
C SER A 410 26.12 16.89 -13.99
N TYR A 411 25.11 17.73 -14.24
CA TYR A 411 25.24 18.82 -15.20
C TYR A 411 25.66 20.14 -14.57
N TYR A 412 25.20 20.47 -13.36
CA TYR A 412 25.46 21.79 -12.78
C TYR A 412 26.66 21.80 -11.82
N LEU A 413 26.92 20.71 -11.10
CA LEU A 413 28.07 20.64 -10.18
C LEU A 413 29.33 20.05 -10.81
N VAL A 414 29.20 19.25 -11.87
CA VAL A 414 30.35 18.63 -12.55
C VAL A 414 30.47 19.09 -14.00
N GLY A 415 29.47 18.81 -14.84
CA GLY A 415 29.53 19.07 -16.29
C GLY A 415 29.79 20.53 -16.65
N ALA A 416 29.00 21.46 -16.11
CA ALA A 416 29.11 22.89 -16.39
C ALA A 416 30.46 23.47 -15.92
N PRO A 417 30.94 23.24 -14.68
CA PRO A 417 32.29 23.68 -14.28
C PRO A 417 33.40 23.14 -15.17
N VAL A 418 33.37 21.85 -15.52
CA VAL A 418 34.37 21.24 -16.42
C VAL A 418 34.30 21.86 -17.82
N GLY A 419 33.09 22.03 -18.36
CA GLY A 419 32.87 22.61 -19.68
C GLY A 419 33.36 24.05 -19.77
N LEU A 420 32.99 24.89 -18.79
CA LEU A 420 33.43 26.29 -18.71
C LEU A 420 34.95 26.39 -18.53
N TYR A 421 35.55 25.56 -17.67
CA TYR A 421 36.99 25.53 -17.48
C TYR A 421 37.74 25.17 -18.77
N LEU A 422 37.32 24.11 -19.47
CA LEU A 422 37.96 23.70 -20.72
C LEU A 422 37.75 24.74 -21.84
N ALA A 423 36.55 25.29 -21.95
CA ALA A 423 36.21 26.26 -22.97
C ALA A 423 37.00 27.57 -22.83
N PHE A 424 36.99 28.17 -21.64
CA PHE A 424 37.55 29.50 -21.41
C PHE A 424 39.01 29.49 -20.97
N SER A 425 39.45 28.51 -20.17
CA SER A 425 40.82 28.51 -19.61
C SER A 425 41.82 27.74 -20.47
N HIS A 426 41.38 26.70 -21.21
CA HIS A 426 42.26 25.87 -22.04
C HIS A 426 42.16 26.17 -23.54
N GLY A 427 41.37 27.18 -23.93
CA GLY A 427 41.19 27.56 -25.33
C GLY A 427 40.50 26.51 -26.20
N PHE A 428 39.79 25.54 -25.60
CA PHE A 428 39.05 24.53 -26.36
C PHE A 428 37.69 25.05 -26.85
N ASN A 429 37.32 26.28 -26.48
CA ASN A 429 36.10 26.97 -26.92
C ASN A 429 34.86 26.05 -26.91
N GLY A 430 34.10 25.97 -28.01
CA GLY A 430 32.89 25.17 -28.13
C GLY A 430 33.14 23.68 -27.93
N LYS A 431 34.28 23.14 -28.37
CA LYS A 431 34.69 21.75 -28.06
C LYS A 431 34.84 21.54 -26.56
N GLY A 432 35.37 22.53 -25.84
CA GLY A 432 35.46 22.53 -24.38
C GLY A 432 34.10 22.50 -23.69
N LEU A 433 33.14 23.31 -24.18
CA LEU A 433 31.75 23.28 -23.69
C LEU A 433 31.11 21.90 -23.90
N TRP A 434 31.30 21.31 -25.09
CA TRP A 434 30.76 19.98 -25.40
C TRP A 434 31.39 18.85 -24.59
N CYS A 435 32.69 18.94 -24.29
CA CYS A 435 33.35 18.04 -23.33
C CYS A 435 32.67 18.09 -21.96
N GLY A 436 32.23 19.28 -21.52
CA GLY A 436 31.44 19.43 -20.28
C GLY A 436 30.11 18.68 -20.32
N VAL A 437 29.39 18.74 -21.46
CA VAL A 437 28.14 17.97 -21.67
C VAL A 437 28.42 16.47 -21.56
N VAL A 438 29.42 15.97 -22.30
CA VAL A 438 29.80 14.55 -22.29
C VAL A 438 30.17 14.08 -20.88
N VAL A 439 30.96 14.85 -20.14
CA VAL A 439 31.33 14.52 -18.75
C VAL A 439 30.08 14.51 -17.86
N GLY A 440 29.19 15.49 -18.00
CA GLY A 440 27.92 15.53 -17.29
C GLY A 440 27.05 14.30 -17.57
N SER A 441 26.81 13.99 -18.85
CA SER A 441 26.04 12.81 -19.26
C SER A 441 26.69 11.50 -18.80
N ALA A 442 28.03 11.41 -18.75
CA ALA A 442 28.74 10.24 -18.23
C ALA A 442 28.55 10.04 -16.71
N VAL A 443 28.61 11.12 -15.93
CA VAL A 443 28.30 11.09 -14.48
C VAL A 443 26.83 10.72 -14.27
N GLN A 444 25.92 11.33 -15.04
CA GLN A 444 24.49 11.04 -14.98
C GLN A 444 24.20 9.56 -15.25
N ALA A 445 24.77 9.02 -16.33
CA ALA A 445 24.69 7.62 -16.72
C ALA A 445 25.19 6.68 -15.60
N THR A 446 26.34 7.01 -15.02
CA THR A 446 26.96 6.20 -13.96
C THR A 446 26.07 6.13 -12.73
N ILE A 447 25.56 7.27 -12.26
CA ILE A 447 24.68 7.33 -11.08
C ILE A 447 23.36 6.60 -11.35
N LEU A 448 22.73 6.81 -12.51
CA LEU A 448 21.49 6.10 -12.88
C LEU A 448 21.70 4.59 -12.98
N ALA A 449 22.84 4.14 -13.50
CA ALA A 449 23.18 2.72 -13.58
C ALA A 449 23.34 2.10 -12.19
N ILE A 450 24.06 2.77 -11.28
CA ILE A 450 24.23 2.32 -9.89
C ILE A 450 22.88 2.23 -9.18
N VAL A 451 22.03 3.26 -9.30
CA VAL A 451 20.70 3.27 -8.67
C VAL A 451 19.83 2.15 -9.22
N THR A 452 19.78 1.99 -10.54
CA THR A 452 18.93 0.97 -11.21
C THR A 452 19.36 -0.45 -10.84
N THR A 453 20.68 -0.72 -10.77
CA THR A 453 21.22 -2.04 -10.43
C THR A 453 21.11 -2.37 -8.94
N SER A 454 21.23 -1.36 -8.08
CA SER A 454 21.15 -1.52 -6.61
C SER A 454 19.72 -1.55 -6.08
N MET A 455 18.72 -1.25 -6.92
CA MET A 455 17.34 -1.11 -6.47
C MET A 455 16.69 -2.45 -6.07
N ASP A 456 16.02 -2.46 -4.91
CA ASP A 456 15.18 -3.60 -4.52
C ASP A 456 13.84 -3.57 -5.28
N TRP A 457 13.85 -4.19 -6.44
CA TRP A 457 12.68 -4.33 -7.31
C TRP A 457 11.45 -4.96 -6.64
N LYS A 458 11.60 -5.75 -5.56
CA LYS A 458 10.43 -6.29 -4.83
C LYS A 458 9.72 -5.20 -4.03
N LYS A 459 10.47 -4.25 -3.46
CA LYS A 459 9.92 -3.10 -2.72
C LYS A 459 9.27 -2.07 -3.64
N GLN A 460 9.70 -2.00 -4.89
CA GLN A 460 9.14 -1.10 -5.91
C GLN A 460 7.79 -1.59 -6.48
N VAL A 461 7.34 -2.79 -6.13
CA VAL A 461 6.03 -3.29 -6.56
C VAL A 461 4.92 -2.40 -5.99
N PHE A 462 4.02 -1.97 -6.86
CA PHE A 462 2.83 -1.23 -6.44
C PHE A 462 1.95 -2.13 -5.57
N VAL A 463 1.81 -1.80 -4.29
CA VAL A 463 0.90 -2.50 -3.39
C VAL A 463 -0.50 -1.92 -3.58
N LYS A 464 -1.37 -2.66 -4.27
CA LYS A 464 -2.80 -2.32 -4.34
C LYS A 464 -3.35 -2.24 -2.92
N PRO A 465 -3.77 -1.06 -2.42
CA PRO A 465 -4.46 -0.99 -1.14
C PRO A 465 -5.82 -1.68 -1.33
N SER A 466 -5.97 -2.89 -0.79
CA SER A 466 -7.21 -3.66 -0.86
C SER A 466 -8.36 -2.99 -0.08
N LYS A 467 -8.02 -2.08 0.83
CA LYS A 467 -8.93 -1.36 1.72
C LYS A 467 -8.59 0.13 1.67
N SER A 468 -9.56 0.96 1.30
CA SER A 468 -9.40 2.42 1.24
C SER A 468 -9.47 3.07 2.63
N ASN A 469 -9.01 4.30 2.78
CA ASN A 469 -9.22 5.07 4.02
C ASN A 469 -10.70 5.15 4.42
N ALA A 470 -11.61 5.20 3.44
CA ALA A 470 -13.04 5.16 3.67
C ALA A 470 -13.52 3.79 4.22
N TYR A 471 -12.88 2.68 3.85
CA TYR A 471 -13.11 1.37 4.47
C TYR A 471 -12.72 1.40 5.96
N PHE A 472 -11.52 1.91 6.28
CA PHE A 472 -11.04 1.95 7.65
C PHE A 472 -11.86 2.89 8.55
N LYS A 473 -12.35 4.01 8.02
CA LYS A 473 -13.27 4.91 8.74
C LYS A 473 -14.62 4.25 9.06
N ARG A 474 -15.07 3.28 8.25
CA ARG A 474 -16.34 2.54 8.45
C ARG A 474 -16.16 1.22 9.21
N TYR A 475 -14.92 0.83 9.51
CA TYR A 475 -14.62 -0.46 10.13
C TYR A 475 -14.87 -0.42 11.65
N GLN A 476 -15.98 -0.99 12.11
CA GLN A 476 -16.23 -1.19 13.54
C GLN A 476 -15.59 -2.49 14.04
N VAL A 477 -14.64 -2.37 14.96
CA VAL A 477 -14.03 -3.51 15.64
C VAL A 477 -15.01 -4.19 16.60
N LYS A 478 -15.15 -5.51 16.48
CA LYS A 478 -15.90 -6.34 17.47
C LYS A 478 -15.36 -6.12 18.89
N PHE A 479 -16.20 -6.18 19.92
CA PHE A 479 -15.80 -6.04 21.33
C PHE A 479 -14.61 -6.94 21.72
N ARG A 480 -13.70 -6.44 22.57
CA ARG A 480 -12.44 -7.11 22.95
C ARG A 480 -12.61 -8.58 23.37
N ARG A 481 -13.55 -8.89 24.28
CA ARG A 481 -13.75 -10.28 24.75
C ARG A 481 -14.25 -11.23 23.65
N ARG A 482 -14.85 -10.71 22.57
CA ARG A 482 -15.22 -11.51 21.40
C ARG A 482 -14.01 -11.77 20.50
N ARG A 483 -13.11 -10.79 20.37
CA ARG A 483 -11.84 -10.97 19.65
C ARG A 483 -10.92 -11.95 20.36
N ASP A 484 -10.90 -11.90 21.69
CA ASP A 484 -10.12 -12.81 22.54
C ASP A 484 -10.76 -14.20 22.70
N GLY A 485 -11.89 -14.48 22.03
CA GLY A 485 -12.59 -15.77 22.14
C GLY A 485 -13.02 -16.12 23.57
N LYS A 486 -13.44 -15.12 24.37
CA LYS A 486 -13.85 -15.31 25.78
C LYS A 486 -15.36 -15.27 25.99
N THR A 487 -16.13 -14.62 25.11
CA THR A 487 -17.60 -14.52 25.24
C THR A 487 -18.28 -14.30 23.90
N ASP A 488 -19.35 -15.04 23.62
CA ASP A 488 -20.31 -14.67 22.58
C ASP A 488 -21.38 -13.74 23.18
N TYR A 489 -21.18 -12.43 22.96
CA TYR A 489 -22.10 -11.42 23.47
C TYR A 489 -23.51 -11.56 22.90
N ARG A 490 -23.69 -12.02 21.65
CA ARG A 490 -25.02 -12.13 21.05
C ARG A 490 -25.80 -13.29 21.66
N ALA A 491 -25.15 -14.44 21.84
CA ALA A 491 -25.76 -15.59 22.51
C ALA A 491 -26.09 -15.26 23.97
N ARG A 492 -25.14 -14.65 24.69
CA ARG A 492 -25.33 -14.28 26.09
C ARG A 492 -26.46 -13.26 26.29
N ILE A 493 -26.54 -12.21 25.47
CA ILE A 493 -27.63 -11.22 25.55
C ILE A 493 -29.00 -11.90 25.42
N ARG A 494 -29.17 -12.85 24.49
CA ARG A 494 -30.45 -13.55 24.33
C ARG A 494 -30.83 -14.42 25.54
N LEU A 495 -29.85 -14.99 26.23
CA LEU A 495 -30.08 -15.82 27.41
C LEU A 495 -30.42 -14.99 28.66
N ILE A 496 -29.88 -13.76 28.76
CA ILE A 496 -30.08 -12.89 29.93
C ILE A 496 -31.19 -11.86 29.74
N ASN A 497 -31.55 -11.50 28.51
CA ASN A 497 -32.59 -10.49 28.26
C ASN A 497 -33.92 -10.98 28.82
N GLN A 498 -34.59 -10.09 29.56
CA GLN A 498 -35.91 -10.31 30.11
C GLN A 498 -36.88 -9.29 29.52
N ASP A 499 -38.16 -9.69 29.47
CA ASP A 499 -39.23 -8.80 29.06
C ASP A 499 -39.38 -7.70 30.13
N LYS A 500 -39.64 -6.46 29.69
CA LYS A 500 -39.70 -5.28 30.59
C LYS A 500 -40.76 -5.40 31.70
N ASN A 501 -41.72 -6.30 31.55
CA ASN A 501 -42.81 -6.54 32.50
C ASN A 501 -42.45 -7.59 33.58
N LYS A 502 -41.29 -8.25 33.52
CA LYS A 502 -40.84 -9.24 34.50
C LYS A 502 -39.77 -8.65 35.42
N TYR A 503 -40.19 -8.07 36.53
CA TYR A 503 -39.28 -7.53 37.54
C TYR A 503 -38.80 -8.65 38.48
N ASN A 504 -37.50 -8.71 38.72
CA ASN A 504 -36.86 -9.63 39.68
C ASN A 504 -37.21 -11.13 39.52
N THR A 505 -37.60 -11.56 38.32
CA THR A 505 -37.83 -12.98 38.01
C THR A 505 -36.62 -13.54 37.28
N PRO A 506 -35.61 -14.10 37.96
CA PRO A 506 -34.35 -14.47 37.33
C PRO A 506 -34.53 -15.54 36.23
N LYS A 507 -33.90 -15.32 35.08
CA LYS A 507 -33.70 -16.37 34.06
C LYS A 507 -32.47 -17.17 34.47
N TYR A 508 -32.70 -18.34 35.05
CA TYR A 508 -31.62 -19.24 35.43
C TYR A 508 -30.98 -19.87 34.21
N ARG A 509 -29.65 -19.93 34.24
CA ARG A 509 -28.83 -20.58 33.22
C ARG A 509 -28.09 -21.74 33.86
N PHE A 510 -28.13 -22.90 33.21
CA PHE A 510 -27.28 -24.04 33.53
C PHE A 510 -25.97 -23.89 32.76
N VAL A 511 -24.92 -23.46 33.46
CA VAL A 511 -23.61 -23.14 32.90
C VAL A 511 -22.65 -24.28 33.23
N VAL A 512 -22.09 -24.91 32.20
CA VAL A 512 -21.08 -25.97 32.36
C VAL A 512 -19.76 -25.48 31.80
N ARG A 513 -18.69 -25.58 32.59
CA ARG A 513 -17.33 -25.20 32.18
C ARG A 513 -16.39 -26.35 32.39
N PHE A 514 -15.54 -26.60 31.40
CA PHE A 514 -14.48 -27.58 31.48
C PHE A 514 -13.14 -26.86 31.62
N THR A 515 -12.33 -27.35 32.55
CA THR A 515 -10.89 -27.06 32.61
C THR A 515 -10.14 -28.34 32.24
N ASN A 516 -8.82 -28.30 32.18
CA ASN A 516 -8.03 -29.51 31.92
C ASN A 516 -8.12 -30.55 33.06
N LYS A 517 -8.61 -30.19 34.24
CA LYS A 517 -8.62 -31.06 35.43
C LYS A 517 -9.97 -31.16 36.15
N ASP A 518 -10.95 -30.36 35.76
CA ASP A 518 -12.20 -30.21 36.51
C ASP A 518 -13.38 -29.83 35.60
N ILE A 519 -14.58 -30.20 36.04
CA ILE A 519 -15.86 -29.82 35.43
C ILE A 519 -16.61 -28.99 36.46
N VAL A 520 -17.09 -27.83 36.04
CA VAL A 520 -17.83 -26.88 36.89
C VAL A 520 -19.24 -26.76 36.33
N ALA A 521 -20.24 -27.25 37.05
CA ALA A 521 -21.65 -27.09 36.71
C ALA A 521 -22.29 -26.09 37.69
N GLN A 522 -22.97 -25.06 37.17
CA GLN A 522 -23.54 -23.98 37.98
C GLN A 522 -24.92 -23.57 37.49
N ILE A 523 -25.80 -23.22 38.43
CA ILE A 523 -27.03 -22.47 38.15
C ILE A 523 -26.75 -21.00 38.38
N VAL A 524 -26.91 -20.18 37.32
CA VAL A 524 -26.51 -18.77 37.32
C VAL A 524 -27.65 -17.88 36.85
N SER A 525 -27.93 -16.80 37.57
CA SER A 525 -28.82 -15.71 37.13
C SER A 525 -28.02 -14.43 36.89
N ALA A 526 -28.39 -13.64 35.90
CA ALA A 526 -27.75 -12.34 35.66
C ALA A 526 -28.40 -11.23 36.49
N SER A 527 -27.60 -10.35 37.07
CA SER A 527 -28.00 -9.09 37.71
C SER A 527 -27.26 -7.91 37.07
N ILE A 528 -27.68 -6.68 37.38
CA ILE A 528 -27.00 -5.46 36.90
C ILE A 528 -25.54 -5.41 37.38
N ALA A 529 -25.26 -5.91 38.59
CA ALA A 529 -23.91 -5.96 39.15
C ALA A 529 -23.06 -7.12 38.60
N GLY A 530 -23.67 -8.13 37.98
CA GLY A 530 -22.99 -9.30 37.45
C GLY A 530 -23.77 -10.61 37.61
N ASP A 531 -23.13 -11.71 37.27
CA ASP A 531 -23.70 -13.06 37.40
C ASP A 531 -23.71 -13.50 38.87
N ILE A 532 -24.86 -13.97 39.35
CA ILE A 532 -25.07 -14.54 40.68
C ILE A 532 -25.20 -16.06 40.53
N VAL A 533 -24.39 -16.82 41.28
CA VAL A 533 -24.43 -18.28 41.30
C VAL A 533 -25.38 -18.74 42.40
N LYS A 534 -26.44 -19.46 42.03
CA LYS A 534 -27.43 -20.03 42.97
C LYS A 534 -26.91 -21.30 43.63
N ALA A 535 -26.32 -22.19 42.84
CA ALA A 535 -25.67 -23.40 43.29
C ALA A 535 -24.55 -23.80 42.31
N SER A 536 -23.58 -24.56 42.81
CA SER A 536 -22.46 -25.09 42.04
C SER A 536 -22.15 -26.52 42.44
N ALA A 537 -21.71 -27.33 41.49
CA ALA A 537 -21.12 -28.65 41.69
C ALA A 537 -19.84 -28.75 40.87
N TYR A 538 -18.85 -29.48 41.40
CA TYR A 538 -17.54 -29.60 40.79
C TYR A 538 -17.13 -31.07 40.68
N ALA A 539 -16.45 -31.46 39.61
CA ALA A 539 -16.01 -32.83 39.43
C ALA A 539 -14.97 -33.25 40.48
N HIS A 540 -14.17 -32.32 41.00
CA HIS A 540 -13.26 -32.60 42.12
C HIS A 540 -13.96 -32.94 43.45
N GLU A 541 -15.29 -32.78 43.56
CA GLU A 541 -16.09 -33.27 44.68
C GLU A 541 -16.48 -34.75 44.53
N LEU A 542 -16.50 -35.28 43.29
CA LEU A 542 -16.91 -36.66 42.98
C LEU A 542 -16.10 -37.78 43.68
N PRO A 543 -14.81 -37.60 44.04
CA PRO A 543 -14.10 -38.58 44.87
C PRO A 543 -14.77 -38.88 46.21
N GLN A 544 -15.55 -37.94 46.76
CA GLN A 544 -16.32 -38.16 48.00
C GLN A 544 -17.44 -39.18 47.82
N TYR A 545 -17.91 -39.35 46.58
CA TYR A 545 -18.98 -40.26 46.19
C TYR A 545 -18.46 -41.56 45.57
N GLY A 546 -17.14 -41.77 45.57
CA GLY A 546 -16.48 -42.99 45.06
C GLY A 546 -15.75 -42.83 43.73
N LEU A 547 -15.95 -41.74 42.97
CA LEU A 547 -15.27 -41.53 41.69
C LEU A 547 -13.92 -40.82 41.89
N THR A 548 -12.85 -41.58 42.05
CA THR A 548 -11.52 -41.03 42.37
C THR A 548 -10.65 -40.69 41.15
N VAL A 549 -11.00 -41.23 39.97
CA VAL A 549 -10.24 -41.11 38.71
C VAL A 549 -11.19 -40.73 37.57
N GLY A 550 -10.66 -40.13 36.49
CA GLY A 550 -11.47 -39.85 35.30
C GLY A 550 -12.42 -38.65 35.40
N LEU A 551 -12.10 -37.66 36.23
CA LEU A 551 -13.01 -36.55 36.59
C LEU A 551 -13.45 -35.64 35.43
N THR A 552 -12.90 -35.81 34.22
CA THR A 552 -13.21 -34.95 33.07
C THR A 552 -13.85 -35.71 31.90
N ASN A 553 -14.19 -36.99 32.03
CA ASN A 553 -14.82 -37.77 30.95
C ASN A 553 -16.34 -37.48 30.84
N TYR A 554 -17.04 -38.14 29.90
CA TYR A 554 -18.48 -37.90 29.68
C TYR A 554 -19.33 -38.34 30.90
N ALA A 555 -19.00 -39.50 31.49
CA ALA A 555 -19.69 -40.03 32.66
C ALA A 555 -19.48 -39.15 33.91
N ALA A 556 -18.28 -38.62 34.11
CA ALA A 556 -18.00 -37.64 35.17
C ALA A 556 -18.76 -36.32 34.96
N ALA A 557 -18.94 -35.89 33.70
CA ALA A 557 -19.79 -34.74 33.38
C ALA A 557 -21.25 -35.02 33.78
N TYR A 558 -21.77 -36.20 33.46
CA TYR A 558 -23.08 -36.67 33.90
C TYR A 558 -23.22 -36.63 35.43
N CYS A 559 -22.29 -37.25 36.18
CA CYS A 559 -22.33 -37.22 37.65
C CYS A 559 -22.29 -35.79 38.21
N THR A 560 -21.51 -34.89 37.60
CA THR A 560 -21.42 -33.47 38.03
C THR A 560 -22.74 -32.73 37.80
N GLY A 561 -23.42 -33.01 36.68
CA GLY A 561 -24.75 -32.48 36.37
C GLY A 561 -25.81 -32.99 37.35
N LEU A 562 -25.82 -34.31 37.61
CA LEU A 562 -26.71 -34.97 38.55
C LEU A 562 -26.54 -34.41 39.98
N LEU A 563 -25.29 -34.24 40.42
CA LEU A 563 -24.97 -33.65 41.72
C LEU A 563 -25.50 -32.21 41.83
N LEU A 564 -25.34 -31.39 40.80
CA LEU A 564 -25.89 -30.04 40.81
C LEU A 564 -27.43 -30.06 40.90
N ALA A 565 -28.09 -30.90 40.11
CA ALA A 565 -29.55 -31.00 40.09
C ALA A 565 -30.10 -31.36 41.47
N ARG A 566 -29.61 -32.45 42.08
CA ARG A 566 -30.04 -32.87 43.42
C ARG A 566 -29.73 -31.81 44.49
N ARG A 567 -28.59 -31.13 44.39
CA ARG A 567 -28.23 -30.02 45.30
C ARG A 567 -29.17 -28.82 45.18
N VAL A 568 -29.57 -28.46 43.95
CA VAL A 568 -30.50 -27.35 43.70
C VAL A 568 -31.90 -27.69 44.19
N LEU A 569 -32.40 -28.90 43.90
CA LEU A 569 -33.74 -29.31 44.32
C LEU A 569 -33.84 -29.46 45.84
N LYS A 570 -32.82 -30.04 46.49
CA LYS A 570 -32.76 -30.13 47.95
C LYS A 570 -32.69 -28.76 48.63
N MET A 571 -31.95 -27.81 48.03
CA MET A 571 -31.91 -26.41 48.50
C MET A 571 -33.27 -25.70 48.39
N LEU A 572 -34.15 -26.15 47.50
CA LEU A 572 -35.47 -25.57 47.26
C LEU A 572 -36.61 -26.41 47.85
N GLU A 573 -36.30 -27.50 48.57
CA GLU A 573 -37.28 -28.44 49.12
C GLU A 573 -38.23 -28.97 48.03
N MET A 574 -37.65 -29.40 46.90
CA MET A 574 -38.33 -29.94 45.73
C MET A 574 -37.78 -31.31 45.29
N ASP A 575 -36.91 -31.90 46.10
CA ASP A 575 -36.16 -33.11 45.76
C ASP A 575 -37.00 -34.39 45.84
N GLU A 576 -38.04 -34.43 46.68
CA GLU A 576 -39.04 -35.51 46.75
C GLU A 576 -40.10 -35.40 45.64
N GLU A 577 -40.48 -34.18 45.26
CA GLU A 577 -41.49 -33.96 44.20
C GLU A 577 -40.92 -34.24 42.81
N TYR A 578 -39.63 -33.98 42.62
CA TYR A 578 -38.90 -34.17 41.37
C TYR A 578 -37.69 -35.09 41.58
N GLU A 579 -37.94 -36.39 41.74
CA GLU A 579 -36.89 -37.41 41.93
C GLU A 579 -36.01 -37.63 40.67
N GLY A 580 -36.54 -37.28 39.49
CA GLY A 580 -35.90 -37.52 38.20
C GLY A 580 -35.87 -39.00 37.81
N ASN A 581 -34.99 -39.39 36.89
CA ASN A 581 -34.88 -40.76 36.42
C ASN A 581 -33.98 -41.61 37.34
N LEU A 582 -34.58 -42.50 38.15
CA LEU A 582 -33.88 -43.33 39.15
C LEU A 582 -32.83 -44.25 38.53
N GLU A 583 -33.10 -44.79 37.35
CA GLU A 583 -32.17 -45.61 36.58
C GLU A 583 -31.76 -44.89 35.31
N ALA A 584 -30.46 -44.63 35.11
CA ALA A 584 -30.02 -43.93 33.90
C ALA A 584 -30.14 -44.84 32.67
N THR A 585 -31.33 -44.90 32.05
CA THR A 585 -31.67 -45.76 30.90
C THR A 585 -31.04 -45.29 29.59
N GLY A 586 -30.57 -44.04 29.52
CA GLY A 586 -30.00 -43.43 28.31
C GLY A 586 -31.03 -42.81 27.38
N GLU A 587 -32.32 -43.05 27.61
CA GLU A 587 -33.44 -42.42 26.90
C GLU A 587 -33.54 -40.93 27.23
N ASP A 588 -34.22 -40.16 26.38
CA ASP A 588 -34.51 -38.76 26.69
C ASP A 588 -35.45 -38.66 27.90
N PHE A 589 -35.19 -37.70 28.78
CA PHE A 589 -35.99 -37.51 30.00
C PHE A 589 -36.36 -36.03 30.12
N SER A 590 -37.67 -35.78 30.11
CA SER A 590 -38.25 -34.46 30.34
C SER A 590 -39.09 -34.50 31.61
N VAL A 591 -38.88 -33.52 32.47
CA VAL A 591 -39.61 -33.42 33.75
C VAL A 591 -40.97 -32.81 33.48
N GLU A 592 -42.04 -33.59 33.69
CA GLU A 592 -43.41 -33.11 33.58
C GLU A 592 -43.83 -32.35 34.85
N PRO A 593 -44.60 -31.26 34.74
CA PRO A 593 -45.04 -30.48 35.89
C PRO A 593 -46.06 -31.26 36.73
N THR A 594 -45.87 -31.26 38.05
CA THR A 594 -46.86 -31.72 39.02
C THR A 594 -47.95 -30.66 39.23
N GLU A 595 -49.03 -31.02 39.93
CA GLU A 595 -50.12 -30.09 40.26
C GLU A 595 -49.73 -29.01 41.29
N SER A 596 -48.65 -29.22 42.07
CA SER A 596 -48.30 -28.38 43.22
C SER A 596 -47.29 -27.27 42.89
N ARG A 597 -46.07 -27.61 42.45
CA ARG A 597 -45.00 -26.65 42.11
C ARG A 597 -44.43 -27.01 40.76
N ARG A 598 -44.16 -26.02 39.90
CA ARG A 598 -43.49 -26.26 38.60
C ARG A 598 -42.02 -26.68 38.79
N PRO A 599 -41.45 -27.50 37.88
CA PRO A 599 -40.07 -27.94 38.00
C PRO A 599 -39.10 -26.75 37.89
N PHE A 600 -37.93 -26.88 38.52
CA PHE A 600 -36.93 -25.82 38.46
C PHE A 600 -36.37 -25.71 37.05
N ARG A 601 -36.73 -24.61 36.37
CA ARG A 601 -36.35 -24.38 34.97
C ARG A 601 -35.06 -23.59 34.83
N ALA A 602 -34.12 -24.12 34.04
CA ALA A 602 -32.90 -23.43 33.65
C ALA A 602 -32.61 -23.56 32.14
N LEU A 603 -31.93 -22.58 31.56
CA LEU A 603 -31.52 -22.61 30.15
C LEU A 603 -30.07 -23.06 30.02
N LEU A 604 -29.78 -24.06 29.18
CA LEU A 604 -28.41 -24.47 28.92
C LEU A 604 -27.60 -23.32 28.29
N ASP A 605 -26.52 -22.92 28.96
CA ASP A 605 -25.55 -21.96 28.45
C ASP A 605 -24.27 -22.70 28.04
N VAL A 606 -24.19 -23.03 26.75
CA VAL A 606 -23.03 -23.69 26.13
C VAL A 606 -21.82 -22.74 25.97
N GLY A 607 -21.97 -21.45 26.25
CA GLY A 607 -20.93 -20.45 26.11
C GLY A 607 -20.35 -20.38 24.70
N LEU A 608 -19.05 -20.68 24.58
CA LEU A 608 -18.30 -20.70 23.31
C LEU A 608 -18.08 -22.10 22.76
N ILE A 609 -18.61 -23.12 23.43
CA ILE A 609 -18.38 -24.51 23.06
C ILE A 609 -19.15 -24.82 21.78
N ARG A 610 -18.46 -25.46 20.83
CA ARG A 610 -19.10 -25.95 19.61
C ARG A 610 -20.05 -27.08 19.99
N THR A 611 -21.34 -26.95 19.67
CA THR A 611 -22.39 -27.92 19.99
C THR A 611 -22.33 -29.14 19.05
N THR A 612 -21.29 -29.94 19.18
CA THR A 612 -21.13 -31.22 18.48
C THR A 612 -21.83 -32.35 19.24
N THR A 613 -22.33 -33.34 18.51
CA THR A 613 -22.93 -34.55 19.10
C THR A 613 -21.92 -35.28 19.97
N GLY A 614 -22.31 -35.73 21.17
CA GLY A 614 -21.44 -36.40 22.13
C GLY A 614 -20.48 -35.47 22.90
N ASN A 615 -20.62 -34.16 22.79
CA ASN A 615 -19.81 -33.23 23.60
C ASN A 615 -20.15 -33.41 25.09
N ARG A 616 -19.13 -33.41 25.95
CA ARG A 616 -19.24 -33.61 27.42
C ARG A 616 -20.18 -32.64 28.13
N VAL A 617 -20.41 -31.43 27.58
CA VAL A 617 -21.43 -30.50 28.11
C VAL A 617 -22.82 -31.15 28.11
N PHE A 618 -23.13 -31.96 27.09
CA PHE A 618 -24.40 -32.66 27.00
C PHE A 618 -24.48 -33.85 27.96
N GLY A 619 -23.36 -34.41 28.40
CA GLY A 619 -23.34 -35.38 29.51
C GLY A 619 -23.77 -34.72 30.82
N ALA A 620 -23.23 -33.53 31.12
CA ALA A 620 -23.68 -32.75 32.28
C ALA A 620 -25.13 -32.29 32.16
N LEU A 621 -25.60 -31.92 30.96
CA LEU A 621 -27.03 -31.67 30.71
C LEU A 621 -27.86 -32.90 31.05
N LYS A 622 -27.48 -34.07 30.54
CA LYS A 622 -28.24 -35.31 30.76
C LYS A 622 -28.31 -35.68 32.24
N GLY A 623 -27.20 -35.55 32.98
CA GLY A 623 -27.21 -35.75 34.42
C GLY A 623 -28.10 -34.76 35.16
N ALA A 624 -28.15 -33.50 34.73
CA ALA A 624 -29.02 -32.50 35.33
C ALA A 624 -30.51 -32.79 35.08
N LEU A 625 -30.87 -33.27 33.89
CA LEU A 625 -32.22 -33.70 33.53
C LEU A 625 -32.65 -34.91 34.36
N ASP A 626 -31.82 -35.97 34.39
CA ASP A 626 -32.09 -37.18 35.17
C ASP A 626 -32.12 -36.93 36.68
N GLY A 627 -31.52 -35.83 37.14
CA GLY A 627 -31.61 -35.36 38.52
C GLY A 627 -32.89 -34.59 38.86
N GLY A 628 -33.74 -34.27 37.87
CA GLY A 628 -35.04 -33.62 38.05
C GLY A 628 -35.11 -32.13 37.67
N LEU A 629 -34.12 -31.57 36.97
CA LEU A 629 -34.21 -30.18 36.47
C LEU A 629 -34.92 -30.11 35.11
N ASP A 630 -35.75 -29.08 34.91
CA ASP A 630 -36.30 -28.74 33.60
C ASP A 630 -35.30 -27.88 32.81
N ILE A 631 -34.64 -28.48 31.82
CA ILE A 631 -33.76 -27.76 30.89
C ILE A 631 -34.26 -28.00 29.47
N PRO A 632 -34.86 -27.00 28.79
CA PRO A 632 -35.32 -27.16 27.42
C PRO A 632 -34.17 -27.53 26.47
N HIS A 633 -34.31 -28.64 25.76
CA HIS A 633 -33.24 -29.20 24.95
C HIS A 633 -33.77 -30.05 23.76
N SER A 634 -32.84 -30.62 23.00
CA SER A 634 -33.12 -31.63 21.97
C SER A 634 -32.11 -32.76 22.10
N ASP A 635 -32.58 -33.98 21.93
CA ASP A 635 -31.85 -35.26 21.87
C ASP A 635 -30.69 -35.31 20.86
N LYS A 636 -30.73 -34.48 19.80
CA LYS A 636 -29.76 -34.41 18.67
C LYS A 636 -28.29 -34.26 19.04
N ARG A 637 -27.99 -33.92 20.29
CA ARG A 637 -26.63 -33.62 20.77
C ARG A 637 -26.10 -34.61 21.80
N PHE A 638 -26.94 -35.51 22.30
CA PHE A 638 -26.50 -36.58 23.19
C PHE A 638 -25.57 -37.57 22.47
N ALA A 639 -24.77 -38.30 23.26
CA ALA A 639 -23.95 -39.38 22.71
C ALA A 639 -24.89 -40.52 22.25
N GLY A 640 -24.64 -41.12 21.08
CA GLY A 640 -25.54 -42.13 20.50
C GLY A 640 -26.59 -41.59 19.51
N PHE A 641 -26.68 -40.28 19.31
CA PHE A 641 -27.59 -39.73 18.28
C PHE A 641 -27.05 -39.96 16.86
N ASN A 642 -27.78 -40.72 16.05
CA ASN A 642 -27.45 -40.95 14.64
C ASN A 642 -28.11 -39.88 13.75
N LYS A 643 -27.29 -39.15 12.97
CA LYS A 643 -27.77 -38.09 12.07
C LYS A 643 -28.55 -38.61 10.87
N GLU A 644 -28.29 -39.82 10.42
CA GLU A 644 -28.92 -40.44 9.25
C GLU A 644 -30.34 -40.89 9.60
N ASN A 645 -30.47 -41.64 10.70
CA ASN A 645 -31.75 -42.18 11.15
C ASN A 645 -32.55 -41.20 12.02
N LYS A 646 -31.95 -40.06 12.41
CA LYS A 646 -32.53 -39.01 13.27
C LYS A 646 -33.10 -39.52 14.60
N GLN A 647 -32.52 -40.59 15.14
CA GLN A 647 -32.93 -41.22 16.40
C GLN A 647 -31.75 -41.30 17.37
N LEU A 648 -32.05 -41.19 18.65
CA LEU A 648 -31.12 -41.42 19.74
C LEU A 648 -31.10 -42.92 20.06
N ASP A 649 -29.93 -43.53 19.94
CA ASP A 649 -29.71 -44.89 20.45
C ASP A 649 -29.51 -44.82 21.97
N ALA A 650 -30.53 -45.24 22.72
CA ALA A 650 -30.53 -45.22 24.17
C ALA A 650 -29.47 -46.15 24.78
N GLU A 651 -29.17 -47.28 24.13
CA GLU A 651 -28.16 -48.23 24.61
C GLU A 651 -26.76 -47.63 24.50
N ILE A 652 -26.44 -46.99 23.37
CA ILE A 652 -25.16 -46.28 23.21
C ILE A 652 -25.06 -45.13 24.20
N HIS A 653 -26.14 -44.36 24.38
CA HIS A 653 -26.12 -43.24 25.32
C HIS A 653 -25.92 -43.72 26.77
N ARG A 654 -26.63 -44.77 27.17
CA ARG A 654 -26.48 -45.45 28.47
C ARG A 654 -25.03 -45.92 28.67
N ASN A 655 -24.43 -46.51 27.64
CA ASN A 655 -23.04 -46.95 27.68
C ASN A 655 -22.08 -45.77 27.95
N TYR A 656 -22.35 -44.58 27.40
CA TYR A 656 -21.56 -43.38 27.69
C TYR A 656 -21.76 -42.84 29.11
N ILE A 657 -22.96 -42.94 29.66
CA ILE A 657 -23.31 -42.51 31.03
C ILE A 657 -22.57 -43.37 32.07
N TYR A 658 -22.50 -44.68 31.86
CA TYR A 658 -21.81 -45.61 32.77
C TYR A 658 -20.32 -45.83 32.44
N GLY A 659 -19.72 -44.95 31.63
CA GLY A 659 -18.28 -44.96 31.38
C GLY A 659 -17.77 -46.00 30.38
N GLY A 660 -18.64 -46.73 29.69
CA GLY A 660 -18.21 -47.78 28.76
C GLY A 660 -17.41 -47.29 27.55
N HIS A 661 -17.50 -46.01 27.17
CA HIS A 661 -16.55 -45.40 26.23
C HIS A 661 -15.09 -45.42 26.73
N VAL A 662 -14.89 -45.29 28.04
CA VAL A 662 -13.58 -45.42 28.69
C VAL A 662 -13.21 -46.90 28.80
N SER A 663 -14.14 -47.79 29.19
CA SER A 663 -13.90 -49.24 29.22
C SER A 663 -13.49 -49.80 27.86
N ASN A 664 -14.18 -49.41 26.79
CA ASN A 664 -13.84 -49.82 25.42
C ASN A 664 -12.46 -49.32 25.01
N TYR A 665 -12.13 -48.07 25.36
CA TYR A 665 -10.81 -47.51 25.09
C TYR A 665 -9.70 -48.18 25.91
N MET A 666 -9.99 -48.58 27.15
CA MET A 666 -9.09 -49.40 27.98
C MET A 666 -8.82 -50.76 27.35
N LYS A 667 -9.87 -51.48 26.89
CA LYS A 667 -9.73 -52.79 26.23
C LYS A 667 -8.91 -52.68 24.95
N MET A 668 -9.28 -51.75 24.06
CA MET A 668 -8.58 -51.50 22.81
C MET A 668 -7.09 -51.16 23.03
N LEU A 669 -6.77 -50.27 23.97
CA LEU A 669 -5.37 -49.93 24.27
C LEU A 669 -4.59 -51.10 24.89
N ASN A 670 -5.24 -51.94 25.70
CA ASN A 670 -4.59 -53.11 26.29
C ASN A 670 -4.27 -54.18 25.23
N GLU A 671 -5.12 -54.32 24.22
CA GLU A 671 -4.93 -55.25 23.08
C GLU A 671 -3.90 -54.73 22.06
N ASP A 672 -4.02 -53.47 21.65
CA ASP A 672 -3.19 -52.90 20.57
C ASP A 672 -1.82 -52.41 21.07
N GLU A 673 -1.75 -51.78 22.25
CA GLU A 673 -0.57 -51.07 22.75
C GLU A 673 -0.42 -51.13 24.29
N PRO A 674 0.00 -52.28 24.85
CA PRO A 674 0.01 -52.51 26.31
C PRO A 674 0.92 -51.54 27.08
N GLU A 675 2.00 -51.06 26.48
CA GLU A 675 2.88 -50.04 27.10
C GLU A 675 2.18 -48.68 27.28
N LYS A 676 1.37 -48.27 26.28
CA LYS A 676 0.57 -47.04 26.38
C LYS A 676 -0.59 -47.22 27.35
N PHE A 677 -1.18 -48.41 27.43
CA PHE A 677 -2.22 -48.72 28.42
C PHE A 677 -1.72 -48.50 29.87
N GLN A 678 -0.56 -49.08 30.22
CA GLN A 678 -0.01 -48.96 31.57
C GLN A 678 0.30 -47.51 31.96
N THR A 679 0.78 -46.69 31.02
CA THR A 679 1.09 -45.27 31.27
C THR A 679 -0.17 -44.41 31.37
N HIS A 680 -1.10 -44.51 30.40
CA HIS A 680 -2.34 -43.73 30.36
C HIS A 680 -3.32 -44.04 31.49
N PHE A 681 -3.41 -45.30 31.91
CA PHE A 681 -4.33 -45.75 32.97
C PHE A 681 -3.64 -46.07 34.29
N SER A 682 -2.38 -45.66 34.48
CA SER A 682 -1.61 -45.87 35.72
C SER A 682 -2.37 -45.46 37.00
N GLN A 683 -3.15 -44.39 36.97
CA GLN A 683 -3.98 -43.95 38.11
C GLN A 683 -5.20 -44.84 38.35
N TYR A 684 -5.82 -45.35 37.29
CA TYR A 684 -6.94 -46.29 37.37
C TYR A 684 -6.48 -47.62 37.95
N LEU A 685 -5.35 -48.14 37.46
CA LEU A 685 -4.72 -49.37 37.96
C LEU A 685 -4.32 -49.23 39.44
N LYS A 686 -3.72 -48.10 39.84
CA LYS A 686 -3.38 -47.81 41.25
C LYS A 686 -4.60 -47.77 42.18
N LYS A 687 -5.79 -47.51 41.64
CA LYS A 687 -7.05 -47.42 42.39
C LYS A 687 -7.92 -48.68 42.23
N GLY A 688 -7.43 -49.70 41.54
CA GLY A 688 -8.14 -50.97 41.33
C GLY A 688 -9.39 -50.83 40.44
N VAL A 689 -9.40 -49.89 39.49
CA VAL A 689 -10.50 -49.70 38.54
C VAL A 689 -10.08 -50.28 37.19
N ASP A 690 -10.75 -51.34 36.76
CA ASP A 690 -10.56 -51.98 35.46
C ASP A 690 -11.74 -51.71 34.51
N ALA A 691 -11.67 -52.25 33.29
CA ALA A 691 -12.70 -52.03 32.27
C ALA A 691 -14.05 -52.70 32.59
N GLU A 692 -14.05 -53.76 33.41
CA GLU A 692 -15.23 -54.57 33.73
C GLU A 692 -16.02 -54.02 34.93
N THR A 693 -15.32 -53.47 35.92
CA THR A 693 -15.89 -52.90 37.15
C THR A 693 -16.41 -51.46 36.99
N MET A 694 -16.23 -50.85 35.82
CA MET A 694 -16.53 -49.43 35.60
C MET A 694 -18.02 -49.09 35.65
N GLU A 695 -18.89 -49.96 35.10
CA GLU A 695 -20.34 -49.74 35.16
C GLU A 695 -20.86 -49.78 36.59
N GLU A 696 -20.38 -50.74 37.40
CA GLU A 696 -20.73 -50.85 38.81
C GLU A 696 -20.25 -49.65 39.63
N LEU A 697 -19.04 -49.13 39.32
CA LEU A 697 -18.50 -47.93 39.96
C LEU A 697 -19.43 -46.73 39.75
N TYR A 698 -19.86 -46.46 38.51
CA TYR A 698 -20.75 -45.33 38.23
C TYR A 698 -22.15 -45.52 38.83
N LYS A 699 -22.70 -46.74 38.87
CA LYS A 699 -23.96 -47.01 39.61
C LYS A 699 -23.85 -46.67 41.09
N LYS A 700 -22.77 -47.08 41.76
CA LYS A 700 -22.51 -46.75 43.17
C LYS A 700 -22.38 -45.23 43.38
N VAL A 701 -21.68 -44.54 42.47
CA VAL A 701 -21.51 -43.08 42.51
C VAL A 701 -22.85 -42.35 42.34
N HIS A 702 -23.70 -42.79 41.39
CA HIS A 702 -25.03 -42.20 41.18
C HIS A 702 -25.92 -42.35 42.43
N ALA A 703 -25.93 -43.53 43.04
CA ALA A 703 -26.65 -43.78 44.29
C ALA A 703 -26.13 -42.91 45.45
N ALA A 704 -24.80 -42.80 45.61
CA ALA A 704 -24.18 -41.98 46.64
C ALA A 704 -24.52 -40.48 46.48
N ILE A 705 -24.52 -39.97 45.24
CA ILE A 705 -24.91 -38.58 44.94
C ILE A 705 -26.37 -38.32 45.31
N ARG A 706 -27.27 -39.27 45.02
CA ARG A 706 -28.70 -39.16 45.37
C ARG A 706 -28.91 -39.18 46.89
N ALA A 707 -28.12 -39.96 47.63
CA ALA A 707 -28.22 -40.07 49.08
C ALA A 707 -27.81 -38.79 49.83
N ASP A 708 -26.69 -38.16 49.47
CA ASP A 708 -26.25 -36.90 50.10
C ASP A 708 -25.61 -35.91 49.11
N PRO A 709 -26.39 -35.07 48.41
CA PRO A 709 -25.86 -34.15 47.40
C PRO A 709 -25.16 -32.90 47.97
N ASN A 710 -25.04 -32.77 49.30
CA ASN A 710 -24.61 -31.53 49.95
C ASN A 710 -23.10 -31.29 49.85
N PRO A 711 -22.66 -30.02 49.74
CA PRO A 711 -21.24 -29.70 49.77
C PRO A 711 -20.67 -29.89 51.19
N LYS A 712 -19.58 -30.66 51.32
CA LYS A 712 -18.85 -30.76 52.59
C LYS A 712 -18.23 -29.41 52.95
N LYS A 713 -18.61 -28.81 54.08
CA LYS A 713 -18.03 -27.55 54.56
C LYS A 713 -16.54 -27.75 54.83
N THR A 714 -15.68 -27.08 54.07
CA THR A 714 -14.25 -27.01 54.36
C THR A 714 -14.01 -25.97 55.45
N ALA A 715 -13.36 -26.37 56.54
CA ALA A 715 -12.91 -25.45 57.58
C ALA A 715 -11.82 -24.53 56.98
N LYS A 716 -12.18 -23.30 56.62
CA LYS A 716 -11.19 -22.32 56.19
C LYS A 716 -10.38 -21.89 57.41
N PRO A 717 -9.04 -22.03 57.42
CA PRO A 717 -8.23 -21.38 58.43
C PRO A 717 -8.45 -19.86 58.33
N ALA A 718 -8.42 -19.18 59.47
CA ALA A 718 -8.58 -17.73 59.54
C ALA A 718 -7.62 -17.04 58.54
N PRO A 719 -8.07 -16.00 57.82
CA PRO A 719 -7.22 -15.32 56.85
C PRO A 719 -5.94 -14.84 57.52
N LYS A 720 -4.77 -15.25 57.00
CA LYS A 720 -3.48 -14.70 57.45
C LYS A 720 -3.57 -13.18 57.33
N ALA A 721 -3.25 -12.47 58.41
CA ALA A 721 -3.28 -11.01 58.44
C ALA A 721 -2.48 -10.45 57.26
N HIS A 722 -3.13 -9.64 56.43
CA HIS A 722 -2.53 -9.05 55.24
C HIS A 722 -1.37 -8.13 55.65
N LYS A 723 -0.12 -8.52 55.43
CA LYS A 723 1.04 -7.62 55.61
C LYS A 723 0.92 -6.46 54.63
N ARG A 724 0.54 -5.29 55.15
CA ARG A 724 0.43 -4.04 54.39
C ARG A 724 1.81 -3.36 54.40
N TYR A 725 2.43 -3.19 53.22
CA TYR A 725 3.74 -2.52 53.08
C TYR A 725 3.63 -0.98 53.09
N ASN A 726 2.70 -0.43 53.88
CA ASN A 726 2.58 1.02 54.03
C ASN A 726 3.55 1.48 55.13
N LEU A 727 4.33 2.53 54.85
CA LEU A 727 5.15 3.20 55.85
C LEU A 727 4.27 3.62 57.04
N LYS A 728 4.70 3.31 58.27
CA LYS A 728 4.01 3.69 59.50
C LYS A 728 3.93 5.22 59.53
N LYS A 729 2.71 5.78 59.59
CA LYS A 729 2.53 7.25 59.69
C LYS A 729 3.20 7.73 60.97
N LEU A 730 4.14 8.66 60.85
CA LEU A 730 4.78 9.29 62.01
C LEU A 730 3.74 10.06 62.83
N THR A 731 3.80 9.90 64.15
CA THR A 731 2.94 10.63 65.08
C THR A 731 3.24 12.13 65.02
N TYR A 732 2.37 12.95 65.62
CA TYR A 732 2.58 14.40 65.66
C TYR A 732 3.87 14.76 66.42
N GLU A 733 4.14 14.06 67.53
CA GLU A 733 5.35 14.26 68.33
C GLU A 733 6.62 13.89 67.57
N GLU A 734 6.62 12.77 66.83
CA GLU A 734 7.75 12.36 66.00
C GLU A 734 8.02 13.37 64.86
N ARG A 735 6.97 13.95 64.28
CA ARG A 735 7.11 15.03 63.27
C ARG A 735 7.65 16.33 63.88
N LYS A 736 7.21 16.68 65.09
CA LYS A 736 7.70 17.85 65.83
C LYS A 736 9.18 17.69 66.18
N ASN A 737 9.60 16.52 66.66
CA ASN A 737 11.00 16.25 66.98
C ASN A 737 11.90 16.31 65.75
N LYS A 738 11.46 15.76 64.61
CA LYS A 738 12.19 15.90 63.33
C LYS A 738 12.31 17.34 62.84
N LEU A 739 11.29 18.17 63.09
CA LEU A 739 11.35 19.59 62.76
C LEU A 739 12.36 20.31 63.66
N ILE A 740 12.37 20.01 64.96
CA ILE A 740 13.34 20.58 65.92
C ILE A 740 14.77 20.18 65.55
N GLU A 741 15.01 18.91 65.21
CA GLU A 741 16.32 18.45 64.73
C GLU A 741 16.75 19.19 63.45
N ARG A 742 15.82 19.39 62.52
CA ARG A 742 16.11 20.10 61.26
C ARG A 742 16.39 21.58 61.47
N VAL A 743 15.68 22.24 62.39
CA VAL A 743 15.92 23.65 62.75
C VAL A 743 17.25 23.79 63.50
N LYS A 744 17.60 22.86 64.40
CA LYS A 744 18.93 22.83 65.03
C LYS A 744 20.05 22.64 64.02
N ALA A 745 19.88 21.75 63.05
CA ALA A 745 20.86 21.54 61.99
C ALA A 745 21.04 22.78 61.10
N LEU A 746 19.97 23.53 60.83
CA LEU A 746 20.02 24.78 60.07
C LEU A 746 20.68 25.93 60.84
N ASN A 747 20.37 26.06 62.14
CA ASN A 747 20.98 27.10 62.99
C ASN A 747 22.44 26.79 63.33
N GLY A 748 22.84 25.52 63.36
CA GLY A 748 24.24 25.11 63.48
C GLY A 748 25.08 25.33 62.22
N ALA A 749 24.43 25.53 61.07
CA ALA A 749 25.09 25.81 59.79
C ALA A 749 25.20 27.33 59.47
N ALA A 750 24.68 28.20 60.34
CA ALA A 750 24.59 29.64 60.12
C ALA A 750 25.46 30.49 61.08
N GLY A 751 26.39 29.87 61.82
CA GLY A 751 27.20 30.56 62.86
C GLY A 751 28.68 30.21 62.83
N GLY A 752 29.30 30.19 61.66
CA GLY A 752 30.74 29.95 61.51
C GLY A 752 31.26 30.49 60.18
N ASP A 753 31.44 31.81 60.12
CA ASP A 753 32.57 32.52 59.50
C ASP A 753 32.25 34.03 59.62
N ASP A 754 32.81 34.64 60.67
CA ASP A 754 32.84 36.08 60.93
C ASP A 754 33.99 36.74 60.13
N ASP A 755 33.79 38.03 59.86
CA ASP A 755 34.77 39.13 59.76
C ASP A 755 35.30 39.65 58.40
N ASP A 756 35.33 41.00 58.38
CA ASP A 756 36.06 42.00 57.58
C ASP A 756 35.49 42.45 56.22
N GLU A 757 35.37 43.74 55.86
CA GLU A 757 35.63 45.05 56.49
C GLU A 757 35.11 46.10 55.46
N ASP A 758 34.55 47.23 55.92
CA ASP A 758 34.62 48.55 55.24
C ASP A 758 34.33 49.64 56.29
N ASP A 759 35.22 50.64 56.32
CA ASP A 759 35.58 51.57 57.39
C ASP A 759 34.58 52.67 57.81
N GLU A 760 34.78 53.24 59.01
CA GLU A 760 34.97 54.70 59.20
C GLU A 760 35.78 55.01 60.49
N GLU A 761 36.90 55.73 60.31
CA GLU A 761 37.91 56.31 61.24
C GLU A 761 39.12 55.48 61.73
#